data_AF-A0A6M0F0X5-F1
#
_entry.id   AF-A0A6M0F0X5-F1
#
_cell.length_a   1.000
_cell.length_b   1.000
_cell.length_c   1.000
_cell.angle_alpha   90.00
_cell.angle_beta   90.00
_cell.angle_gamma   90.00
#
_symmetry.space_group_name_H-M   'P 1'
#
loop_
_entity.id
_entity.type
_entity.pdbx_description
1 polymer ?
#
loop_
_entity_poly.entity_id
_entity_poly.type
_entity_poly.pdbx_seq_one_letter_code
_entity_poly.pdbx_strand_id
1 'polypeptide(L)'
;MLFKVSGRVYETESGSGIPDLFVKAFDKDLIKDDYLGETCTDRQGNFEIIYNEKDFGGKFEGNPDLYIVVKTPDHHHVLYTSKKNIRLEANASEHFEIAITQANLQQTPSFEDDKKLLKILIGIAWIDGVLEPGEQKYINQIATKKKLTEDPEIKTLLNQPVPLDECYQWLQNYLGNNPTDEKYQELYENISTLISSDTEVDIKEAELLQFLSDKKTRNQKLQERLMKIFLDSKFLKKVISDTTGEAKIANQGIKISGYYARIPNLILSQLHSTKSDHLLKDDMGKIYLDDNFAPVEQETSVEELKVIGELPQQLSGMFLRNGPNPQFRPLGLYHWFDGDGMIHRVNLSNGKASYDNRYVRTEAFEIEKREGKTIWPGLMNLPRFDGPHGIMMKNVANTSLVWHNSKLLALWEAGEPYIIDASSLETLGSHNFGDKLKSTFTAHPKIDPVTGEMIFFGCSFIMPPYLEYGVVSAEGEILHTVPIDLPTPVMMHDFAITQDYTIFLDLPLAFEPMRMLEGKLPIAFEWKRPSRIGVVPRHGDNSNIRWFSIPPCMVIHTANAYQEGDEVILVACRMKYCNLLMPFYDKNNKLGEIDLETLQLYRWHLNLKTGAVKEEVIDDVASEFPRINERLMGRKIRYAYASRVAGYMKPKPLFDGLIKYDLQQASTQTHELGRGRFCGESAFAPRPGSTTEDDGWLLTFVWDAVAKQAELLVIDAQDVTAKPIARVLIPERVPYGFHATWLSSEQITTQQS
;
A
#
# COMPACT_ATOMS: atom_id res chain seq x y z
N MET A 1 1.34 52.36 -28.73
CA MET A 1 2.38 52.18 -29.78
C MET A 1 1.96 51.06 -30.74
N LEU A 2 2.38 51.05 -32.01
CA LEU A 2 2.13 49.90 -32.93
C LEU A 2 3.34 48.97 -32.89
N PHE A 3 3.08 47.69 -32.67
CA PHE A 3 4.07 46.63 -32.61
C PHE A 3 3.91 45.72 -33.83
N LYS A 4 5.01 45.12 -34.26
CA LYS A 4 5.08 44.30 -35.46
C LYS A 4 5.90 43.03 -35.19
N VAL A 5 5.30 41.87 -35.45
CA VAL A 5 6.03 40.60 -35.56
C VAL A 5 6.07 40.21 -37.03
N SER A 6 7.26 39.93 -37.54
CA SER A 6 7.44 39.38 -38.89
C SER A 6 8.31 38.14 -38.84
N GLY A 7 8.34 37.37 -39.91
CA GLY A 7 9.21 36.21 -39.95
C GLY A 7 9.03 35.37 -41.19
N ARG A 8 9.78 34.27 -41.24
CA ARG A 8 9.70 33.27 -42.29
C ARG A 8 9.66 31.87 -41.70
N VAL A 9 8.74 31.07 -42.20
CA VAL A 9 8.64 29.63 -41.91
C VAL A 9 9.19 28.86 -43.11
N TYR A 10 10.18 28.01 -42.87
CA TYR A 10 10.82 27.23 -43.93
C TYR A 10 11.08 25.79 -43.52
N GLU A 11 11.16 24.91 -44.52
CA GLU A 11 11.51 23.52 -44.31
C GLU A 11 13.02 23.41 -44.06
N THR A 12 13.41 22.72 -42.99
CA THR A 12 14.80 22.64 -42.51
C THR A 12 15.72 22.01 -43.58
N GLU A 13 15.20 21.01 -44.28
CA GLU A 13 15.94 20.19 -45.23
C GLU A 13 16.12 20.88 -46.59
N SER A 14 15.13 21.64 -47.04
CA SER A 14 15.14 22.27 -48.38
C SER A 14 15.40 23.78 -48.36
N GLY A 15 15.25 24.45 -47.21
CA GLY A 15 15.28 25.91 -47.10
C GLY A 15 14.11 26.63 -47.78
N SER A 16 13.15 25.87 -48.32
CA SER A 16 11.99 26.40 -49.03
C SER A 16 10.99 26.97 -48.04
N GLY A 17 10.37 28.10 -48.41
CA GLY A 17 9.28 28.66 -47.61
C GLY A 17 8.07 27.73 -47.61
N ILE A 18 7.41 27.59 -46.46
CA ILE A 18 6.22 26.75 -46.35
C ILE A 18 4.98 27.67 -46.36
N PRO A 19 4.12 27.59 -47.39
CA PRO A 19 2.94 28.43 -47.49
C PRO A 19 1.76 27.95 -46.65
N ASP A 20 0.79 28.83 -46.47
CA ASP A 20 -0.54 28.55 -45.92
C ASP A 20 -0.55 28.03 -44.46
N LEU A 21 0.58 28.09 -43.76
CA LEU A 21 0.65 27.84 -42.32
C LEU A 21 0.15 29.05 -41.54
N PHE A 22 -0.64 28.78 -40.50
CA PHE A 22 -1.13 29.81 -39.59
C PHE A 22 -0.07 30.15 -38.54
N VAL A 23 0.22 31.43 -38.38
CA VAL A 23 1.14 31.93 -37.35
C VAL A 23 0.36 32.81 -36.40
N LYS A 24 0.44 32.51 -35.10
CA LYS A 24 -0.17 33.30 -34.01
C LYS A 24 0.91 33.90 -33.13
N ALA A 25 0.70 35.12 -32.65
CA ALA A 25 1.56 35.80 -31.69
C ALA A 25 0.83 36.01 -30.35
N PHE A 26 1.57 35.86 -29.26
CA PHE A 26 1.06 35.98 -27.88
C PHE A 26 2.03 36.75 -27.00
N ASP A 27 1.48 37.48 -26.03
CA ASP A 27 2.20 37.96 -24.86
C ASP A 27 2.11 36.93 -23.73
N LYS A 28 3.19 36.71 -22.98
CA LYS A 28 3.27 35.69 -21.93
C LYS A 28 3.03 36.31 -20.56
N ASP A 29 1.83 36.08 -20.03
CA ASP A 29 1.51 36.46 -18.65
C ASP A 29 1.61 35.32 -17.64
N LEU A 30 1.62 35.66 -16.35
CA LEU A 30 1.61 34.73 -15.23
C LEU A 30 0.28 33.96 -15.12
N ILE A 31 -0.84 34.58 -15.52
CA ILE A 31 -2.19 34.04 -15.29
C ILE A 31 -2.82 33.55 -16.60
N LYS A 32 -2.73 34.33 -17.68
CA LYS A 32 -3.29 33.97 -18.99
C LYS A 32 -2.62 34.78 -20.08
N ASP A 33 -2.00 34.09 -21.03
CA ASP A 33 -1.35 34.69 -22.19
C ASP A 33 -2.34 35.51 -23.04
N ASP A 34 -1.97 36.75 -23.32
CA ASP A 34 -2.73 37.65 -24.17
C ASP A 34 -2.46 37.40 -25.67
N TYR A 35 -3.53 37.41 -26.46
CA TYR A 35 -3.46 37.10 -27.89
C TYR A 35 -3.27 38.37 -28.71
N LEU A 36 -2.15 38.45 -29.42
CA LEU A 36 -1.71 39.65 -30.15
C LEU A 36 -2.22 39.68 -31.59
N GLY A 37 -2.44 38.51 -32.20
CA GLY A 37 -2.95 38.40 -33.57
C GLY A 37 -2.46 37.15 -34.30
N GLU A 38 -2.98 36.94 -35.51
CA GLU A 38 -2.59 35.83 -36.39
C GLU A 38 -2.59 36.23 -37.86
N THR A 39 -1.87 35.46 -38.67
CA THR A 39 -1.82 35.58 -40.12
C THR A 39 -1.44 34.25 -40.76
N CYS A 40 -1.52 34.16 -42.09
CA CYS A 40 -1.01 33.02 -42.85
C CYS A 40 0.32 33.36 -43.51
N THR A 41 1.18 32.34 -43.64
CA THR A 41 2.40 32.44 -44.42
C THR A 41 2.12 32.53 -45.92
N ASP A 42 2.87 33.39 -46.61
CA ASP A 42 2.79 33.53 -48.07
C ASP A 42 3.51 32.37 -48.81
N ARG A 43 3.58 32.45 -50.15
CA ARG A 43 4.25 31.44 -51.00
C ARG A 43 5.74 31.26 -50.70
N GLN A 44 6.36 32.22 -50.04
CA GLN A 44 7.76 32.22 -49.65
C GLN A 44 7.93 31.91 -48.15
N GLY A 45 6.83 31.60 -47.44
CA GLY A 45 6.80 31.29 -46.02
C GLY A 45 6.78 32.53 -45.12
N ASN A 46 6.65 33.74 -45.67
CA ASN A 46 6.74 34.96 -44.88
C ASN A 46 5.41 35.28 -44.19
N PHE A 47 5.48 35.86 -43.01
CA PHE A 47 4.32 36.31 -42.25
C PHE A 47 4.56 37.66 -41.59
N GLU A 48 3.48 38.39 -41.34
CA GLU A 48 3.48 39.67 -40.63
C GLU A 48 2.20 39.83 -39.79
N ILE A 49 2.37 40.17 -38.51
CA ILE A 49 1.30 40.42 -37.53
C ILE A 49 1.54 41.81 -36.95
N ILE A 50 0.53 42.67 -37.03
CA ILE A 50 0.55 44.03 -36.47
C ILE A 50 -0.44 44.07 -35.32
N TYR A 51 0.02 44.56 -34.17
CA TYR A 51 -0.77 44.64 -32.95
C TYR A 51 -0.47 45.95 -32.21
N ASN A 52 -1.26 46.27 -31.21
CA ASN A 52 -1.15 47.50 -30.46
C ASN A 52 -1.05 47.23 -28.96
N GLU A 53 -0.61 48.25 -28.23
CA GLU A 53 -0.39 48.22 -26.77
C GLU A 53 -1.62 47.80 -25.94
N LYS A 54 -2.84 47.95 -26.47
CA LYS A 54 -4.06 47.49 -25.76
C LYS A 54 -4.29 45.99 -25.87
N ASP A 55 -3.57 45.32 -26.76
CA ASP A 55 -3.75 43.89 -27.02
C ASP A 55 -3.00 43.02 -25.99
N PHE A 56 -2.25 43.63 -25.06
CA PHE A 56 -1.42 42.95 -24.05
C PHE A 56 -1.30 43.69 -22.69
N GLY A 57 -2.39 44.29 -22.19
CA GLY A 57 -2.31 45.32 -21.14
C GLY A 57 -2.90 45.01 -19.76
N GLY A 58 -2.03 44.83 -18.76
CA GLY A 58 -2.23 45.08 -17.33
C GLY A 58 -1.78 46.47 -16.85
N LYS A 59 -2.19 46.91 -15.65
CA LYS A 59 -1.99 48.30 -15.14
C LYS A 59 -0.51 48.73 -14.94
N PHE A 60 0.47 47.85 -15.18
CA PHE A 60 1.90 48.08 -14.95
C PHE A 60 2.85 47.27 -15.87
N GLU A 61 2.40 46.81 -17.05
CA GLU A 61 3.25 46.03 -17.97
C GLU A 61 4.06 46.92 -18.92
N GLY A 62 5.28 46.47 -19.23
CA GLY A 62 6.24 47.08 -20.15
C GLY A 62 5.98 46.66 -21.60
N ASN A 63 7.02 46.29 -22.33
CA ASN A 63 6.89 45.66 -23.65
C ASN A 63 6.45 44.19 -23.51
N PRO A 64 5.84 43.57 -24.54
CA PRO A 64 5.31 42.21 -24.42
C PRO A 64 6.42 41.15 -24.34
N ASP A 65 6.21 40.13 -23.52
CA ASP A 65 6.96 38.88 -23.45
C ASP A 65 6.54 37.93 -24.59
N LEU A 66 7.06 38.22 -25.79
CA LEU A 66 6.57 37.68 -27.05
C LEU A 66 6.95 36.21 -27.30
N TYR A 67 5.94 35.40 -27.65
CA TYR A 67 6.15 34.10 -28.29
C TYR A 67 5.16 33.85 -29.43
N ILE A 68 5.52 32.93 -30.33
CA ILE A 68 4.71 32.58 -31.49
C ILE A 68 4.39 31.08 -31.57
N VAL A 69 3.32 30.75 -32.29
CA VAL A 69 2.87 29.40 -32.55
C VAL A 69 2.57 29.26 -34.04
N VAL A 70 3.13 28.25 -34.70
CA VAL A 70 2.86 27.92 -36.10
C VAL A 70 2.02 26.64 -36.17
N LYS A 71 0.93 26.67 -36.94
CA LYS A 71 -0.02 25.57 -37.09
C LYS A 71 -0.27 25.22 -38.55
N THR A 72 -0.79 24.00 -38.76
CA THR A 72 -1.33 23.54 -40.04
C THR A 72 -2.52 24.40 -40.52
N PRO A 73 -2.86 24.37 -41.83
CA PRO A 73 -3.95 25.17 -42.39
C PRO A 73 -5.33 24.89 -41.78
N ASP A 74 -5.54 23.72 -41.20
CA ASP A 74 -6.76 23.33 -40.50
C ASP A 74 -6.80 23.81 -39.03
N HIS A 75 -5.79 24.55 -38.58
CA HIS A 75 -5.58 25.03 -37.21
C HIS A 75 -5.46 23.96 -36.11
N HIS A 76 -5.46 22.67 -36.46
CA HIS A 76 -5.56 21.57 -35.49
C HIS A 76 -4.20 21.05 -35.00
N HIS A 77 -3.11 21.29 -35.74
CA HIS A 77 -1.79 20.76 -35.38
C HIS A 77 -0.75 21.86 -35.25
N VAL A 78 -0.10 21.94 -34.09
CA VAL A 78 1.01 22.87 -33.82
C VAL A 78 2.31 22.27 -34.38
N LEU A 79 2.84 22.89 -35.43
CA LEU A 79 4.10 22.50 -36.06
C LEU A 79 5.32 23.07 -35.32
N TYR A 80 5.16 24.22 -34.67
CA TYR A 80 6.22 24.91 -33.93
C TYR A 80 5.65 25.84 -32.85
N THR A 81 6.36 25.98 -31.73
CA THR A 81 6.11 27.05 -30.75
C THR A 81 7.41 27.55 -30.13
N SER A 82 7.53 28.87 -29.96
CA SER A 82 8.63 29.49 -29.21
C SER A 82 8.33 29.66 -27.72
N LYS A 83 7.27 29.05 -27.17
CA LYS A 83 6.83 29.23 -25.77
C LYS A 83 7.87 28.82 -24.72
N LYS A 84 8.85 27.98 -25.07
CA LYS A 84 10.00 27.64 -24.21
C LYS A 84 11.16 28.64 -24.28
N ASN A 85 11.17 29.50 -25.30
CA ASN A 85 12.18 30.52 -25.60
C ASN A 85 11.46 31.87 -25.85
N ILE A 86 10.79 32.38 -24.83
CA ILE A 86 10.04 33.65 -24.87
C ILE A 86 11.03 34.81 -25.03
N ARG A 87 10.69 35.79 -25.86
CA ARG A 87 11.45 37.05 -25.96
C ARG A 87 10.89 38.03 -24.94
N LEU A 88 11.56 38.11 -23.79
CA LEU A 88 11.15 39.01 -22.72
C LEU A 88 11.32 40.48 -23.16
N GLU A 89 10.34 41.33 -22.84
CA GLU A 89 10.35 42.78 -23.15
C GLU A 89 10.64 43.08 -24.64
N ALA A 90 9.92 42.43 -25.55
CA ALA A 90 10.14 42.47 -26.98
C ALA A 90 10.08 43.88 -27.59
N ASN A 91 10.90 44.14 -28.61
CA ASN A 91 10.91 45.45 -29.27
C ASN A 91 9.62 45.69 -30.07
N ALA A 92 9.39 46.95 -30.46
CA ALA A 92 8.28 47.33 -31.33
C ALA A 92 8.28 46.63 -32.72
N SER A 93 9.42 46.07 -33.13
CA SER A 93 9.52 45.26 -34.34
C SER A 93 10.41 44.05 -34.06
N GLU A 94 9.83 42.85 -34.12
CA GLU A 94 10.52 41.58 -33.91
C GLU A 94 10.47 40.69 -35.15
N HIS A 95 11.53 39.90 -35.34
CA HIS A 95 11.66 39.00 -36.49
C HIS A 95 11.95 37.54 -36.08
N PHE A 96 11.25 36.57 -36.65
CA PHE A 96 11.40 35.13 -36.36
C PHE A 96 11.73 34.30 -37.61
N GLU A 97 12.78 33.49 -37.52
CA GLU A 97 13.13 32.47 -38.51
C GLU A 97 12.77 31.10 -37.94
N ILE A 98 11.88 30.36 -38.60
CA ILE A 98 11.24 29.17 -38.05
C ILE A 98 11.49 28.00 -38.99
N ALA A 99 12.38 27.10 -38.56
CA ALA A 99 12.67 25.87 -39.27
C ALA A 99 11.71 24.75 -38.83
N ILE A 100 11.02 24.12 -39.79
CA ILE A 100 10.15 22.95 -39.57
C ILE A 100 10.76 21.76 -40.31
N THR A 101 10.86 20.60 -39.67
CA THR A 101 11.38 19.38 -40.33
C THR A 101 10.30 18.68 -41.12
N GLN A 102 10.68 17.97 -42.19
CA GLN A 102 9.74 17.21 -43.03
C GLN A 102 8.91 16.17 -42.24
N ALA A 103 9.48 15.60 -41.17
CA ALA A 103 8.78 14.68 -40.27
C ALA A 103 7.61 15.32 -39.50
N ASN A 104 7.68 16.63 -39.21
CA ASN A 104 6.60 17.35 -38.54
C ASN A 104 5.48 17.73 -39.51
N LEU A 105 5.81 17.93 -40.80
CA LEU A 105 4.82 18.21 -41.85
C LEU A 105 3.97 16.98 -42.22
N GLN A 106 4.46 15.77 -41.92
CA GLN A 106 3.79 14.51 -42.27
C GLN A 106 2.91 13.92 -41.15
N GLN A 107 2.83 14.55 -39.97
CA GLN A 107 1.91 14.12 -38.92
C GLN A 107 0.46 14.48 -39.31
N THR A 108 -0.26 13.51 -39.88
CA THR A 108 -1.70 13.57 -40.13
C THR A 108 -2.44 13.15 -38.85
N PRO A 109 -3.65 13.68 -38.52
CA PRO A 109 -4.42 13.19 -37.39
C PRO A 109 -4.61 11.67 -37.49
N SER A 110 -4.28 10.96 -36.42
CA SER A 110 -4.38 9.51 -36.40
C SER A 110 -5.85 9.10 -36.50
N PHE A 111 -6.20 8.25 -37.47
CA PHE A 111 -7.49 7.55 -37.57
C PHE A 111 -7.92 6.91 -36.23
N GLU A 112 -6.94 6.56 -35.38
CA GLU A 112 -7.16 6.05 -34.02
C GLU A 112 -7.72 7.09 -33.04
N ASP A 113 -7.36 8.37 -33.17
CA ASP A 113 -7.88 9.41 -32.27
C ASP A 113 -9.34 9.76 -32.61
N ASP A 114 -9.70 9.78 -33.90
CA ASP A 114 -11.08 9.90 -34.34
C ASP A 114 -11.95 8.72 -33.88
N LYS A 115 -11.38 7.51 -33.91
CA LYS A 115 -12.03 6.31 -33.41
C LYS A 115 -12.25 6.37 -31.89
N LYS A 116 -11.25 6.80 -31.13
CA LYS A 116 -11.36 7.00 -29.67
C LYS A 116 -12.42 8.04 -29.31
N LEU A 117 -12.47 9.17 -30.02
CA LEU A 117 -13.49 10.20 -29.80
C LEU A 117 -14.91 9.62 -30.00
N LEU A 118 -15.11 8.89 -31.09
CA LEU A 118 -16.41 8.28 -31.39
C LEU A 118 -16.83 7.24 -30.35
N LYS A 119 -15.88 6.47 -29.82
CA LYS A 119 -16.11 5.54 -28.70
C LYS A 119 -16.55 6.26 -27.43
N ILE A 120 -15.92 7.39 -27.09
CA ILE A 120 -16.31 8.21 -25.93
C ILE A 120 -17.74 8.75 -26.10
N LEU A 121 -18.10 9.24 -27.29
CA LEU A 121 -19.45 9.73 -27.56
C LEU A 121 -20.50 8.63 -27.42
N ILE A 122 -20.21 7.41 -27.91
CA ILE A 122 -21.10 6.26 -27.72
C ILE A 122 -21.21 5.89 -26.24
N GLY A 123 -20.10 5.92 -25.49
CA GLY A 123 -20.12 5.61 -24.06
C GLY A 123 -20.91 6.63 -23.22
N ILE A 124 -20.90 7.90 -23.61
CA ILE A 124 -21.70 8.95 -22.96
C ILE A 124 -23.18 8.79 -23.30
N ALA A 125 -23.51 8.44 -24.55
CA ALA A 125 -24.89 8.19 -24.98
C ALA A 125 -25.52 6.92 -24.38
N TRP A 126 -24.78 6.18 -23.56
CA TRP A 126 -25.30 5.04 -22.80
C TRP A 126 -25.33 5.32 -21.28
N ILE A 127 -25.01 6.54 -20.84
CA ILE A 127 -24.83 6.89 -19.43
C ILE A 127 -26.11 6.76 -18.60
N ASP A 128 -27.25 6.98 -19.24
CA ASP A 128 -28.58 6.85 -18.67
C ASP A 128 -29.14 5.41 -18.81
N GLY A 129 -28.49 4.58 -19.63
CA GLY A 129 -28.82 3.19 -19.92
C GLY A 129 -29.62 2.97 -21.20
N VAL A 130 -29.93 4.02 -21.98
CA VAL A 130 -30.71 3.94 -23.21
C VAL A 130 -30.12 4.85 -24.28
N LEU A 131 -29.67 4.29 -25.40
CA LEU A 131 -29.24 5.10 -26.54
C LEU A 131 -30.44 5.74 -27.25
N GLU A 132 -30.57 7.06 -27.17
CA GLU A 132 -31.72 7.77 -27.74
C GLU A 132 -31.62 7.94 -29.28
N PRO A 133 -32.76 8.05 -30.00
CA PRO A 133 -32.73 8.26 -31.45
C PRO A 133 -32.01 9.54 -31.90
N GLY A 134 -31.98 10.59 -31.07
CA GLY A 134 -31.29 11.85 -31.34
C GLY A 134 -29.77 11.67 -31.31
N GLU A 135 -29.27 11.13 -30.20
CA GLU A 135 -27.87 10.74 -30.01
C GLU A 135 -27.37 9.77 -31.08
N GLN A 136 -28.15 8.73 -31.38
CA GLN A 136 -27.80 7.74 -32.40
C GLN A 136 -27.64 8.40 -33.78
N LYS A 137 -28.47 9.39 -34.10
CA LYS A 137 -28.37 10.15 -35.35
C LYS A 137 -27.13 11.04 -35.36
N TYR A 138 -26.80 11.69 -34.26
CA TYR A 138 -25.60 12.52 -34.14
C TYR A 138 -24.32 11.70 -34.22
N ILE A 139 -24.23 10.58 -33.50
CA ILE A 139 -23.09 9.66 -33.54
C ILE A 139 -22.87 9.15 -34.98
N ASN A 140 -23.94 8.78 -35.69
CA ASN A 140 -23.85 8.34 -37.09
C ASN A 140 -23.36 9.47 -38.04
N GLN A 141 -23.69 10.73 -37.77
CA GLN A 141 -23.18 11.88 -38.52
C GLN A 141 -21.68 12.08 -38.30
N ILE A 142 -21.22 12.00 -37.05
CA ILE A 142 -19.79 12.11 -36.72
C ILE A 142 -19.01 10.93 -37.31
N ALA A 143 -19.54 9.69 -37.19
CA ALA A 143 -18.95 8.49 -37.79
C ALA A 143 -18.77 8.65 -39.30
N THR A 144 -19.76 9.21 -40.00
CA THR A 144 -19.70 9.46 -41.45
C THR A 144 -18.68 10.54 -41.80
N LYS A 145 -18.65 11.64 -41.04
CA LYS A 145 -17.68 12.73 -41.23
C LYS A 145 -16.24 12.27 -41.04
N LYS A 146 -16.01 11.37 -40.07
CA LYS A 146 -14.70 10.80 -39.73
C LYS A 146 -14.38 9.48 -40.48
N LYS A 147 -15.23 9.05 -41.42
CA LYS A 147 -15.08 7.82 -42.23
C LYS A 147 -14.97 6.52 -41.42
N LEU A 148 -15.66 6.43 -40.28
CA LEU A 148 -15.68 5.29 -39.36
C LEU A 148 -16.97 4.45 -39.43
N THR A 149 -17.89 4.77 -40.33
CA THR A 149 -19.22 4.13 -40.41
C THR A 149 -19.17 2.61 -40.64
N GLU A 150 -18.12 2.12 -41.29
CA GLU A 150 -17.90 0.70 -41.57
C GLU A 150 -16.95 0.01 -40.58
N ASP A 151 -16.48 0.72 -39.54
CA ASP A 151 -15.62 0.14 -38.52
C ASP A 151 -16.40 -0.90 -37.68
N PRO A 152 -15.90 -2.15 -37.58
CA PRO A 152 -16.63 -3.24 -36.95
C PRO A 152 -16.83 -3.03 -35.44
N GLU A 153 -15.91 -2.32 -34.77
CA GLU A 153 -15.98 -2.06 -33.33
C GLU A 153 -17.03 -0.98 -33.02
N ILE A 154 -17.05 0.09 -33.81
CA ILE A 154 -18.06 1.16 -33.71
C ILE A 154 -19.47 0.61 -33.97
N LYS A 155 -19.63 -0.28 -34.96
CA LYS A 155 -20.93 -0.96 -35.22
C LYS A 155 -21.41 -1.82 -34.05
N THR A 156 -20.49 -2.48 -33.33
CA THR A 156 -20.84 -3.27 -32.15
C THR A 156 -21.29 -2.36 -31.00
N LEU A 157 -20.54 -1.29 -30.72
CA LEU A 157 -20.81 -0.37 -29.61
C LEU A 157 -22.13 0.40 -29.75
N LEU A 158 -22.57 0.67 -30.99
CA LEU A 158 -23.87 1.30 -31.27
C LEU A 158 -25.08 0.44 -30.87
N ASN A 159 -24.90 -0.84 -30.58
CA ASN A 159 -25.99 -1.79 -30.30
C ASN A 159 -25.88 -2.44 -28.92
N GLN A 160 -24.91 -2.03 -28.09
CA GLN A 160 -24.67 -2.63 -26.77
C GLN A 160 -24.38 -1.54 -25.74
N PRO A 161 -24.89 -1.68 -24.49
CA PRO A 161 -24.55 -0.77 -23.41
C PRO A 161 -23.04 -0.78 -23.16
N VAL A 162 -22.46 0.42 -23.05
CA VAL A 162 -21.03 0.56 -22.74
C VAL A 162 -20.84 0.64 -21.23
N PRO A 163 -20.04 -0.25 -20.62
CA PRO A 163 -19.68 -0.12 -19.21
C PRO A 163 -18.97 1.21 -18.95
N LEU A 164 -19.36 1.90 -17.88
CA LEU A 164 -18.79 3.17 -17.47
C LEU A 164 -17.25 3.11 -17.47
N ASP A 165 -16.66 2.09 -16.83
CA ASP A 165 -15.19 1.86 -16.73
C ASP A 165 -14.46 1.88 -18.08
N GLU A 166 -15.10 1.37 -19.13
CA GLU A 166 -14.55 1.34 -20.49
C GLU A 166 -14.54 2.74 -21.12
N CYS A 167 -15.61 3.52 -20.88
CA CYS A 167 -15.72 4.92 -21.31
C CYS A 167 -14.60 5.80 -20.70
N TYR A 168 -14.23 5.57 -19.43
CA TYR A 168 -13.08 6.29 -18.84
C TYR A 168 -11.76 5.92 -19.44
N GLN A 169 -11.54 4.63 -19.69
CA GLN A 169 -10.28 4.19 -20.27
C GLN A 169 -10.10 4.84 -21.64
N TRP A 170 -11.19 4.98 -22.42
CA TRP A 170 -11.16 5.69 -23.69
C TRP A 170 -10.90 7.19 -23.52
N LEU A 171 -11.55 7.82 -22.54
CA LEU A 171 -11.34 9.23 -22.20
C LEU A 171 -9.87 9.52 -21.81
N GLN A 172 -9.30 8.68 -20.93
CA GLN A 172 -7.91 8.78 -20.49
C GLN A 172 -6.94 8.54 -21.65
N ASN A 173 -7.25 7.56 -22.53
CA ASN A 173 -6.44 7.27 -23.71
C ASN A 173 -6.54 8.37 -24.78
N TYR A 174 -7.67 9.09 -24.88
CA TYR A 174 -7.88 10.18 -25.83
C TYR A 174 -7.19 11.49 -25.38
N LEU A 175 -7.30 11.82 -24.10
CA LEU A 175 -6.72 13.04 -23.52
C LEU A 175 -5.23 12.88 -23.14
N GLY A 176 -4.79 11.66 -22.81
CA GLY A 176 -3.45 11.38 -22.30
C GLY A 176 -3.15 12.12 -20.98
N ASN A 177 -1.89 12.13 -20.54
CA ASN A 177 -1.50 12.77 -19.26
C ASN A 177 -1.44 14.31 -19.34
N ASN A 178 -1.35 14.87 -20.56
CA ASN A 178 -1.25 16.31 -20.85
C ASN A 178 -2.03 16.65 -22.15
N PRO A 179 -3.36 16.74 -22.11
CA PRO A 179 -4.17 17.08 -23.29
C PRO A 179 -3.88 18.48 -23.80
N THR A 180 -3.87 18.66 -25.12
CA THR A 180 -3.81 19.97 -25.80
C THR A 180 -5.18 20.67 -25.73
N ASP A 181 -5.18 22.01 -25.70
CA ASP A 181 -6.42 22.82 -25.66
C ASP A 181 -7.36 22.55 -26.85
N GLU A 182 -6.83 22.20 -28.03
CA GLU A 182 -7.61 21.80 -29.20
C GLU A 182 -8.37 20.48 -28.98
N LYS A 183 -7.68 19.42 -28.55
CA LYS A 183 -8.31 18.13 -28.20
C LYS A 183 -9.33 18.26 -27.07
N TYR A 184 -9.08 19.17 -26.14
CA TYR A 184 -10.00 19.51 -25.05
C TYR A 184 -11.28 20.15 -25.60
N GLN A 185 -11.16 21.16 -26.48
CA GLN A 185 -12.33 21.85 -27.04
C GLN A 185 -13.13 20.97 -27.97
N GLU A 186 -12.47 20.17 -28.81
CA GLU A 186 -13.14 19.20 -29.69
C GLU A 186 -13.99 18.23 -28.87
N LEU A 187 -13.47 17.68 -27.77
CA LEU A 187 -14.24 16.78 -26.91
C LEU A 187 -15.45 17.48 -26.28
N TYR A 188 -15.26 18.68 -25.73
CA TYR A 188 -16.34 19.44 -25.09
C TYR A 188 -17.47 19.78 -26.06
N GLU A 189 -17.14 20.27 -27.26
CA GLU A 189 -18.14 20.64 -28.28
C GLU A 189 -18.94 19.42 -28.77
N ASN A 190 -18.28 18.28 -28.99
CA ASN A 190 -18.97 17.07 -29.42
C ASN A 190 -19.88 16.50 -28.32
N ILE A 191 -19.46 16.50 -27.05
CA ILE A 191 -20.30 16.08 -25.91
C ILE A 191 -21.49 17.03 -25.75
N SER A 192 -21.25 18.34 -25.82
CA SER A 192 -22.31 19.33 -25.67
C SER A 192 -23.36 19.22 -26.77
N THR A 193 -22.93 18.91 -28.00
CA THR A 193 -23.83 18.78 -29.15
C THR A 193 -24.57 17.45 -29.13
N LEU A 194 -23.93 16.35 -28.71
CA LEU A 194 -24.55 15.05 -28.50
C LEU A 194 -25.74 15.16 -27.55
N ILE A 195 -25.52 15.72 -26.35
CA ILE A 195 -26.57 15.87 -25.33
C ILE A 195 -27.67 16.85 -25.77
N SER A 196 -27.31 17.85 -26.58
CA SER A 196 -28.30 18.81 -27.11
C SER A 196 -29.07 18.28 -28.32
N SER A 197 -28.79 17.05 -28.78
CA SER A 197 -29.42 16.46 -29.96
C SER A 197 -30.75 15.77 -29.65
N ASP A 198 -31.09 15.62 -28.36
CA ASP A 198 -32.33 15.02 -27.90
C ASP A 198 -33.46 16.03 -27.73
N THR A 199 -34.70 15.54 -27.83
CA THR A 199 -35.90 16.37 -27.73
C THR A 199 -36.25 16.75 -26.29
N GLU A 200 -35.82 15.96 -25.31
CA GLU A 200 -35.85 16.24 -23.88
C GLU A 200 -34.50 15.82 -23.31
N VAL A 201 -33.81 16.71 -22.59
CA VAL A 201 -32.49 16.42 -22.00
C VAL A 201 -32.70 15.72 -20.67
N ASP A 202 -32.13 14.52 -20.47
CA ASP A 202 -32.24 13.80 -19.21
C ASP A 202 -31.57 14.59 -18.06
N ILE A 203 -32.07 14.39 -16.83
CA ILE A 203 -31.55 15.08 -15.64
C ILE A 203 -30.04 14.82 -15.47
N LYS A 204 -29.56 13.62 -15.78
CA LYS A 204 -28.14 13.25 -15.67
C LYS A 204 -27.27 13.96 -16.70
N GLU A 205 -27.80 14.18 -17.90
CA GLU A 205 -27.10 14.85 -19.00
C GLU A 205 -27.09 16.38 -18.81
N ALA A 206 -28.20 16.94 -18.33
CA ALA A 206 -28.30 18.35 -17.94
C ALA A 206 -27.32 18.69 -16.81
N GLU A 207 -27.15 17.79 -15.84
CA GLU A 207 -26.17 17.92 -14.75
C GLU A 207 -24.72 17.82 -15.24
N LEU A 208 -24.44 16.93 -16.20
CA LEU A 208 -23.14 16.84 -16.86
C LEU A 208 -22.80 18.15 -17.59
N LEU A 209 -23.73 18.73 -18.35
CA LEU A 209 -23.55 20.02 -19.02
C LEU A 209 -23.34 21.18 -18.04
N GLN A 210 -24.10 21.23 -16.95
CA GLN A 210 -23.97 22.27 -15.93
C GLN A 210 -22.61 22.20 -15.21
N PHE A 211 -22.11 21.00 -14.95
CA PHE A 211 -20.82 20.81 -14.28
C PHE A 211 -19.62 21.06 -15.20
N LEU A 212 -19.70 20.67 -16.48
CA LEU A 212 -18.66 20.96 -17.48
C LEU A 212 -18.54 22.47 -17.76
N SER A 213 -19.66 23.21 -17.68
CA SER A 213 -19.75 24.65 -17.94
C SER A 213 -19.42 25.57 -16.74
N ASP A 214 -19.26 25.03 -15.51
CA ASP A 214 -18.98 25.85 -14.32
C ASP A 214 -17.61 26.56 -14.40
N LYS A 215 -17.63 27.89 -14.24
CA LYS A 215 -16.45 28.77 -14.34
C LYS A 215 -15.57 28.76 -13.08
N LYS A 216 -16.05 28.28 -11.92
CA LYS A 216 -15.30 28.29 -10.64
C LYS A 216 -14.18 27.24 -10.55
N THR A 217 -14.10 26.29 -11.48
CA THR A 217 -13.13 25.18 -11.48
C THR A 217 -12.14 25.23 -12.66
N ARG A 218 -11.98 26.39 -13.31
CA ARG A 218 -11.18 26.61 -14.53
C ARG A 218 -9.71 26.17 -14.48
N ASN A 219 -9.10 25.97 -13.30
CA ASN A 219 -7.70 25.58 -13.16
C ASN A 219 -7.45 24.05 -13.12
N GLN A 220 -8.48 23.20 -13.30
CA GLN A 220 -8.35 21.74 -13.33
C GLN A 220 -8.52 21.21 -14.76
N LYS A 221 -7.73 20.20 -15.15
CA LYS A 221 -7.84 19.57 -16.49
C LYS A 221 -9.22 18.89 -16.64
N LEU A 222 -9.81 18.84 -17.85
CA LEU A 222 -11.12 18.17 -18.07
C LEU A 222 -11.10 16.71 -17.62
N GLN A 223 -9.96 16.05 -17.80
CA GLN A 223 -9.72 14.69 -17.34
C GLN A 223 -9.90 14.58 -15.82
N GLU A 224 -9.35 15.53 -15.05
CA GLU A 224 -9.51 15.60 -13.59
C GLU A 224 -10.95 15.96 -13.22
N ARG A 225 -11.62 16.84 -13.99
CA ARG A 225 -13.03 17.20 -13.77
C ARG A 225 -13.96 16.02 -14.03
N LEU A 226 -13.76 15.30 -15.14
CA LEU A 226 -14.51 14.09 -15.51
C LEU A 226 -14.24 12.99 -14.48
N MET A 227 -12.98 12.69 -14.16
CA MET A 227 -12.64 11.75 -13.09
C MET A 227 -13.31 12.12 -11.75
N LYS A 228 -13.38 13.41 -11.43
CA LYS A 228 -14.06 13.87 -10.21
C LYS A 228 -15.56 13.65 -10.26
N ILE A 229 -16.25 13.82 -11.39
CA ILE A 229 -17.71 13.56 -11.54
C ILE A 229 -18.03 12.10 -11.20
N PHE A 230 -17.18 11.23 -11.70
CA PHE A 230 -17.33 9.80 -11.63
C PHE A 230 -16.86 9.16 -10.32
N LEU A 231 -15.98 9.87 -9.61
CA LEU A 231 -15.54 9.56 -8.24
C LEU A 231 -16.33 10.37 -7.18
N ASP A 232 -17.21 11.31 -7.56
CA ASP A 232 -17.99 12.13 -6.62
C ASP A 232 -19.21 11.37 -6.08
N SER A 233 -19.14 11.11 -4.77
CA SER A 233 -20.19 10.51 -3.95
C SER A 233 -21.57 11.20 -4.03
N LYS A 234 -21.69 12.47 -4.44
CA LYS A 234 -22.98 13.16 -4.57
C LYS A 234 -23.72 12.78 -5.85
N PHE A 235 -23.01 12.69 -6.97
CA PHE A 235 -23.56 12.24 -8.25
C PHE A 235 -24.03 10.78 -8.15
N LEU A 236 -23.14 9.91 -7.64
CA LEU A 236 -23.47 8.51 -7.33
C LEU A 236 -24.65 8.36 -6.37
N LYS A 237 -24.74 9.17 -5.30
CA LYS A 237 -25.89 9.14 -4.37
C LYS A 237 -27.22 9.49 -5.03
N LYS A 238 -27.24 10.45 -5.97
CA LYS A 238 -28.46 10.89 -6.65
C LYS A 238 -28.93 9.90 -7.72
N VAL A 239 -27.98 9.36 -8.48
CA VAL A 239 -28.23 8.28 -9.46
C VAL A 239 -28.80 7.03 -8.78
N ILE A 240 -28.30 6.69 -7.59
CA ILE A 240 -28.76 5.54 -6.79
C ILE A 240 -30.13 5.83 -6.14
N SER A 241 -30.39 7.05 -5.65
CA SER A 241 -31.67 7.36 -4.99
C SER A 241 -32.87 7.30 -5.92
N ASP A 242 -32.68 7.62 -7.20
CA ASP A 242 -33.75 7.68 -8.19
C ASP A 242 -34.02 6.31 -8.85
N THR A 243 -33.07 5.37 -8.78
CA THR A 243 -33.24 3.98 -9.27
C THR A 243 -33.73 3.00 -8.22
N THR A 244 -33.66 3.33 -6.93
CA THR A 244 -34.18 2.46 -5.85
C THR A 244 -35.42 3.05 -5.20
N GLY A 245 -36.55 2.95 -5.90
CA GLY A 245 -37.85 2.98 -5.24
C GLY A 245 -37.92 1.84 -4.22
N GLU A 246 -38.16 2.19 -2.95
CA GLU A 246 -38.43 1.31 -1.80
C GLU A 246 -37.23 0.74 -1.02
N ALA A 247 -36.59 1.59 -0.20
CA ALA A 247 -36.04 1.17 1.09
C ALA A 247 -35.90 2.37 2.07
N LYS A 248 -37.02 2.89 2.58
CA LYS A 248 -37.04 3.56 3.90
C LYS A 248 -37.22 2.41 4.91
N ILE A 249 -36.43 2.23 5.97
CA ILE A 249 -36.43 3.01 7.22
C ILE A 249 -35.27 2.44 8.06
N ALA A 250 -34.37 3.30 8.58
CA ALA A 250 -33.75 3.24 9.91
C ALA A 250 -32.51 4.12 9.93
N ASN A 251 -32.69 5.39 10.30
CA ASN A 251 -31.59 6.33 10.44
C ASN A 251 -31.88 7.23 11.64
N GLN A 252 -31.36 6.90 12.81
CA GLN A 252 -31.06 7.88 13.84
C GLN A 252 -29.75 7.50 14.56
N GLY A 253 -28.66 8.10 14.08
CA GLY A 253 -27.83 8.93 14.93
C GLY A 253 -26.50 8.34 15.42
N ILE A 254 -25.47 8.32 14.57
CA ILE A 254 -24.07 8.55 14.99
C ILE A 254 -23.37 9.38 13.89
N LYS A 255 -22.88 10.56 14.27
CA LYS A 255 -21.97 11.40 13.47
C LYS A 255 -20.55 10.86 13.62
N ILE A 256 -20.01 10.23 12.58
CA ILE A 256 -18.56 10.15 12.36
C ILE A 256 -18.28 10.70 10.96
N SER A 257 -17.24 11.52 10.90
CA SER A 257 -16.80 12.31 9.77
C SER A 257 -16.53 11.48 8.52
N GLY A 258 -17.20 11.84 7.42
CA GLY A 258 -16.59 11.97 6.10
C GLY A 258 -16.11 10.70 5.39
N TYR A 259 -16.77 10.43 4.26
CA TYR A 259 -16.29 9.76 3.05
C TYR A 259 -16.72 8.31 2.76
N TYR A 260 -17.09 8.17 1.48
CA TYR A 260 -17.19 6.98 0.63
C TYR A 260 -18.57 6.29 0.48
N ALA A 261 -18.95 6.17 -0.80
CA ALA A 261 -20.23 5.72 -1.32
C ALA A 261 -20.20 4.23 -1.68
N ARG A 262 -21.37 3.59 -1.66
CA ARG A 262 -21.59 2.16 -1.94
C ARG A 262 -21.31 1.84 -3.42
N ILE A 263 -20.55 0.79 -3.70
CA ILE A 263 -20.30 0.25 -5.06
C ILE A 263 -21.54 -0.57 -5.52
N PRO A 264 -21.99 -0.48 -6.79
CA PRO A 264 -23.16 -1.20 -7.27
C PRO A 264 -23.01 -2.73 -7.28
N ASN A 265 -24.09 -3.45 -6.91
CA ASN A 265 -24.20 -4.92 -6.89
C ASN A 265 -23.82 -5.62 -8.21
N LEU A 266 -23.87 -4.92 -9.35
CA LEU A 266 -23.57 -5.48 -10.67
C LEU A 266 -22.08 -5.83 -10.85
N ILE A 267 -21.17 -5.04 -10.25
CA ILE A 267 -19.72 -5.30 -10.26
C ILE A 267 -19.39 -6.49 -9.35
N LEU A 268 -20.05 -6.58 -8.20
CA LEU A 268 -19.93 -7.73 -7.28
C LEU A 268 -20.45 -9.03 -7.91
N SER A 269 -21.45 -8.97 -8.80
CA SER A 269 -21.96 -10.14 -9.50
C SER A 269 -21.04 -10.65 -10.63
N GLN A 270 -20.20 -9.80 -11.23
CA GLN A 270 -19.25 -10.23 -12.25
C GLN A 270 -17.98 -10.86 -11.66
N LEU A 271 -17.74 -10.67 -10.35
CA LEU A 271 -16.71 -11.33 -9.55
C LEU A 271 -17.22 -12.68 -9.03
N HIS A 272 -17.82 -13.48 -9.91
CA HIS A 272 -18.18 -14.86 -9.58
C HIS A 272 -16.91 -15.66 -9.32
N SER A 273 -16.90 -16.38 -8.20
CA SER A 273 -15.87 -17.38 -7.91
C SER A 273 -15.75 -18.35 -9.07
N THR A 274 -14.58 -18.35 -9.70
CA THR A 274 -14.23 -19.37 -10.68
C THR A 274 -14.15 -20.73 -9.97
N LYS A 275 -14.20 -21.83 -10.74
CA LYS A 275 -13.94 -23.17 -10.17
C LYS A 275 -12.57 -23.23 -9.46
N SER A 276 -11.59 -22.46 -9.93
CA SER A 276 -10.29 -22.29 -9.29
C SER A 276 -10.39 -21.61 -7.92
N ASP A 277 -11.21 -20.58 -7.75
CA ASP A 277 -11.34 -19.86 -6.46
C ASP A 277 -11.97 -20.73 -5.39
N HIS A 278 -12.91 -21.61 -5.76
CA HIS A 278 -13.47 -22.61 -4.85
C HIS A 278 -12.41 -23.61 -4.37
N LEU A 279 -11.56 -24.09 -5.28
CA LEU A 279 -10.45 -25.00 -4.94
C LEU A 279 -9.41 -24.31 -4.03
N LEU A 280 -9.02 -23.08 -4.37
CA LEU A 280 -8.14 -22.24 -3.54
C LEU A 280 -8.72 -22.03 -2.15
N LYS A 281 -10.00 -21.71 -2.05
CA LYS A 281 -10.70 -21.53 -0.77
C LYS A 281 -10.67 -22.79 0.09
N ASP A 282 -11.00 -23.94 -0.51
CA ASP A 282 -11.02 -25.21 0.19
C ASP A 282 -9.61 -25.62 0.65
N ASP A 283 -8.60 -25.41 -0.19
CA ASP A 283 -7.22 -25.74 0.14
C ASP A 283 -6.63 -24.79 1.19
N MET A 284 -6.88 -23.48 1.12
CA MET A 284 -6.51 -22.55 2.19
C MET A 284 -7.21 -22.87 3.51
N GLY A 285 -8.48 -23.28 3.46
CA GLY A 285 -9.20 -23.80 4.63
C GLY A 285 -8.49 -25.00 5.24
N LYS A 286 -8.08 -25.98 4.43
CA LYS A 286 -7.32 -27.15 4.92
C LYS A 286 -5.93 -26.81 5.45
N ILE A 287 -5.32 -25.72 4.99
CA ILE A 287 -3.99 -25.31 5.44
C ILE A 287 -4.09 -24.54 6.78
N TYR A 288 -4.97 -23.54 6.84
CA TYR A 288 -5.00 -22.55 7.92
C TYR A 288 -6.20 -22.65 8.89
N LEU A 289 -7.17 -23.53 8.64
CA LEU A 289 -8.30 -23.76 9.55
C LEU A 289 -8.39 -25.21 10.07
N ASP A 290 -7.43 -26.06 9.72
CA ASP A 290 -7.34 -27.45 10.16
C ASP A 290 -6.08 -27.70 11.02
N ASP A 291 -6.01 -28.86 11.66
CA ASP A 291 -4.87 -29.29 12.49
C ASP A 291 -4.54 -28.24 13.57
N ASN A 292 -3.28 -27.95 13.87
CA ASN A 292 -2.93 -26.93 14.85
C ASN A 292 -3.05 -25.48 14.36
N PHE A 293 -3.46 -25.24 13.10
CA PHE A 293 -3.86 -23.90 12.66
C PHE A 293 -5.33 -23.59 13.00
N ALA A 294 -6.16 -24.62 13.24
CA ALA A 294 -7.56 -24.45 13.59
C ALA A 294 -7.74 -23.51 14.80
N PRO A 295 -8.82 -22.73 14.88
CA PRO A 295 -9.09 -21.89 16.04
C PRO A 295 -9.39 -22.73 17.29
N VAL A 296 -9.04 -22.21 18.46
CA VAL A 296 -9.57 -22.68 19.74
C VAL A 296 -10.73 -21.79 20.17
N GLU A 297 -11.81 -22.40 20.65
CA GLU A 297 -13.03 -21.67 21.01
C GLU A 297 -13.04 -21.24 22.48
N GLN A 298 -12.33 -21.98 23.34
CA GLN A 298 -12.38 -21.80 24.79
C GLN A 298 -11.30 -20.83 25.27
N GLU A 299 -11.69 -19.88 26.11
CA GLU A 299 -10.80 -19.08 26.94
C GLU A 299 -10.67 -19.78 28.30
N THR A 300 -9.46 -20.21 28.63
CA THR A 300 -9.15 -21.07 29.77
C THR A 300 -8.15 -20.36 30.68
N SER A 301 -8.24 -20.66 31.98
CA SER A 301 -7.26 -20.30 32.99
C SER A 301 -6.91 -21.54 33.80
N VAL A 302 -5.62 -21.83 33.94
CA VAL A 302 -5.11 -23.01 34.63
C VAL A 302 -4.03 -22.58 35.61
N GLU A 303 -4.30 -22.70 36.90
CA GLU A 303 -3.43 -22.20 37.98
C GLU A 303 -2.12 -22.99 38.15
N GLU A 304 -2.14 -24.29 37.88
CA GLU A 304 -0.96 -25.14 38.08
C GLU A 304 -0.83 -26.13 36.91
N LEU A 305 0.23 -25.96 36.14
CA LEU A 305 0.57 -26.80 35.00
C LEU A 305 1.53 -27.92 35.40
N LYS A 306 1.45 -29.03 34.69
CA LYS A 306 2.38 -30.14 34.86
C LYS A 306 3.73 -29.80 34.23
N VAL A 307 4.79 -29.89 35.02
CA VAL A 307 6.18 -29.65 34.59
C VAL A 307 6.93 -30.97 34.50
N ILE A 308 7.64 -31.19 33.40
CA ILE A 308 8.65 -32.25 33.23
C ILE A 308 10.03 -31.57 33.25
N GLY A 309 10.95 -32.07 34.08
CA GLY A 309 12.20 -31.37 34.38
C GLY A 309 12.03 -30.46 35.59
N GLU A 310 12.84 -29.41 35.70
CA GLU A 310 12.82 -28.47 36.84
C GLU A 310 12.85 -27.03 36.32
N LEU A 311 11.78 -26.26 36.56
CA LEU A 311 11.76 -24.85 36.21
C LEU A 311 12.73 -24.08 37.13
N PRO A 312 13.68 -23.29 36.58
CA PRO A 312 14.58 -22.49 37.40
C PRO A 312 13.81 -21.52 38.30
N GLN A 313 14.12 -21.48 39.60
CA GLN A 313 13.43 -20.58 40.54
C GLN A 313 13.56 -19.09 40.17
N GLN A 314 14.68 -18.74 39.53
CA GLN A 314 14.98 -17.37 39.09
C GLN A 314 14.24 -16.96 37.81
N LEU A 315 13.68 -17.91 37.06
CA LEU A 315 12.88 -17.63 35.88
C LEU A 315 11.48 -17.21 36.33
N SER A 316 11.31 -15.91 36.57
CA SER A 316 10.09 -15.31 37.10
C SER A 316 9.59 -14.21 36.17
N GLY A 317 8.38 -14.40 35.65
CA GLY A 317 7.77 -13.51 34.66
C GLY A 317 6.72 -14.24 33.81
N MET A 318 6.41 -13.68 32.66
CA MET A 318 5.39 -14.19 31.74
C MET A 318 5.95 -14.37 30.34
N PHE A 319 5.77 -15.55 29.78
CA PHE A 319 5.86 -15.78 28.35
C PHE A 319 4.49 -15.52 27.74
N LEU A 320 4.43 -14.61 26.77
CA LEU A 320 3.20 -14.23 26.06
C LEU A 320 3.41 -14.44 24.57
N ARG A 321 2.40 -14.92 23.86
CA ARG A 321 2.42 -14.98 22.40
C ARG A 321 1.05 -14.59 21.85
N ASN A 322 1.05 -13.68 20.88
CA ASN A 322 -0.13 -13.34 20.11
C ASN A 322 -0.21 -14.16 18.82
N GLY A 323 -1.41 -14.30 18.28
CA GLY A 323 -1.61 -15.01 17.03
C GLY A 323 -3.07 -14.98 16.58
N PRO A 324 -3.32 -15.46 15.37
CA PRO A 324 -4.64 -15.45 14.77
C PRO A 324 -5.46 -16.64 15.25
N ASN A 325 -6.72 -16.38 15.56
CA ASN A 325 -7.68 -17.37 16.02
C ASN A 325 -9.08 -16.91 15.61
N PRO A 326 -9.52 -17.18 14.38
CA PRO A 326 -10.80 -16.66 13.88
C PRO A 326 -11.95 -17.14 14.77
N GLN A 327 -12.71 -16.20 15.35
CA GLN A 327 -13.83 -16.54 16.24
C GLN A 327 -15.00 -17.18 15.48
N PHE A 328 -15.24 -16.70 14.27
CA PHE A 328 -16.31 -17.16 13.39
C PHE A 328 -15.75 -17.64 12.07
N ARG A 329 -16.56 -18.41 11.34
CA ARG A 329 -16.20 -18.93 10.02
C ARG A 329 -15.91 -17.77 9.04
N PRO A 330 -14.70 -17.71 8.45
CA PRO A 330 -14.32 -16.62 7.55
C PRO A 330 -15.21 -16.49 6.30
N LEU A 331 -15.31 -15.25 5.80
CA LEU A 331 -15.94 -14.93 4.52
C LEU A 331 -14.95 -15.13 3.38
N GLY A 332 -15.33 -15.86 2.33
CA GLY A 332 -14.48 -16.04 1.15
C GLY A 332 -13.19 -16.83 1.42
N LEU A 333 -12.07 -16.37 0.88
CA LEU A 333 -10.73 -16.91 1.12
C LEU A 333 -10.27 -16.56 2.54
N TYR A 334 -9.53 -17.44 3.19
CA TYR A 334 -8.97 -17.20 4.52
C TYR A 334 -7.46 -17.36 4.49
N HIS A 335 -6.73 -16.29 4.81
CA HIS A 335 -5.31 -16.36 5.11
C HIS A 335 -5.09 -16.42 6.63
N TRP A 336 -3.99 -17.04 7.05
CA TRP A 336 -3.63 -17.14 8.46
C TRP A 336 -3.60 -15.77 9.17
N PHE A 337 -3.24 -14.71 8.44
CA PHE A 337 -3.14 -13.33 8.96
C PHE A 337 -4.51 -12.70 9.31
N ASP A 338 -5.63 -13.28 8.85
CA ASP A 338 -6.97 -12.69 8.99
C ASP A 338 -7.68 -13.03 10.30
N GLY A 339 -7.15 -13.96 11.10
CA GLY A 339 -7.81 -14.41 12.33
C GLY A 339 -7.77 -13.38 13.45
N ASP A 340 -8.80 -13.36 14.30
CA ASP A 340 -8.85 -12.50 15.50
C ASP A 340 -7.66 -12.76 16.43
N GLY A 341 -7.14 -11.73 17.09
CA GLY A 341 -6.03 -11.87 18.03
C GLY A 341 -6.42 -12.70 19.24
N MET A 342 -5.64 -13.73 19.55
CA MET A 342 -5.71 -14.45 20.81
C MET A 342 -4.33 -14.52 21.45
N ILE A 343 -4.25 -14.00 22.67
CA ILE A 343 -3.04 -14.02 23.48
C ILE A 343 -3.04 -15.32 24.29
N HIS A 344 -1.92 -16.03 24.22
CA HIS A 344 -1.62 -17.16 25.09
C HIS A 344 -0.50 -16.76 26.04
N ARG A 345 -0.68 -17.02 27.33
CA ARG A 345 0.26 -16.68 28.39
C ARG A 345 0.63 -17.91 29.18
N VAL A 346 1.92 -18.06 29.47
CA VAL A 346 2.40 -18.92 30.55
C VAL A 346 3.12 -18.05 31.56
N ASN A 347 2.56 -17.95 32.76
CA ASN A 347 3.18 -17.26 33.88
C ASN A 347 4.08 -18.24 34.64
N LEU A 348 5.32 -17.83 34.91
CA LEU A 348 6.35 -18.62 35.57
C LEU A 348 6.75 -17.91 36.86
N SER A 349 6.69 -18.64 37.98
CA SER A 349 7.10 -18.08 39.27
C SER A 349 7.43 -19.19 40.26
N ASN A 350 8.54 -19.05 40.97
CA ASN A 350 8.96 -19.96 42.03
C ASN A 350 8.95 -21.45 41.61
N GLY A 351 9.40 -21.74 40.39
CA GLY A 351 9.44 -23.11 39.84
C GLY A 351 8.07 -23.68 39.44
N LYS A 352 7.02 -22.86 39.44
CA LYS A 352 5.66 -23.23 39.00
C LYS A 352 5.27 -22.50 37.73
N ALA A 353 4.25 -23.02 37.05
CA ALA A 353 3.70 -22.43 35.85
C ALA A 353 2.17 -22.45 35.87
N SER A 354 1.55 -21.38 35.36
CA SER A 354 0.12 -21.26 35.10
C SER A 354 -0.12 -20.83 33.65
N TYR A 355 -1.31 -21.08 33.10
CA TYR A 355 -1.64 -20.76 31.71
C TYR A 355 -2.96 -20.00 31.59
N ASP A 356 -3.00 -19.06 30.65
CA ASP A 356 -4.22 -18.34 30.27
C ASP A 356 -4.26 -18.11 28.76
N ASN A 357 -5.46 -18.08 28.19
CA ASN A 357 -5.69 -17.50 26.87
C ASN A 357 -6.91 -16.59 26.83
N ARG A 358 -6.80 -15.46 26.14
CA ARG A 358 -7.89 -14.50 25.93
C ARG A 358 -7.87 -13.95 24.53
N TYR A 359 -9.06 -13.73 23.97
CA TYR A 359 -9.21 -12.92 22.76
C TYR A 359 -8.87 -11.46 23.05
N VAL A 360 -8.20 -10.81 22.11
CA VAL A 360 -8.12 -9.35 22.08
C VAL A 360 -9.48 -8.83 21.64
N ARG A 361 -10.21 -8.18 22.55
CA ARG A 361 -11.58 -7.70 22.33
C ARG A 361 -11.55 -6.38 21.56
N THR A 362 -11.18 -6.43 20.29
CA THR A 362 -11.24 -5.26 19.41
C THR A 362 -12.69 -4.81 19.21
N GLU A 363 -12.90 -3.56 18.80
CA GLU A 363 -14.26 -3.07 18.50
C GLU A 363 -14.93 -3.97 17.44
N ALA A 364 -14.20 -4.33 16.39
CA ALA A 364 -14.70 -5.22 15.34
C ALA A 364 -15.03 -6.62 15.87
N PHE A 365 -14.20 -7.18 16.75
CA PHE A 365 -14.47 -8.46 17.40
C PHE A 365 -15.80 -8.44 18.18
N GLU A 366 -16.02 -7.39 18.99
CA GLU A 366 -17.25 -7.27 19.78
C GLU A 366 -18.51 -7.07 18.91
N ILE A 367 -18.36 -6.43 17.75
CA ILE A 367 -19.43 -6.32 16.76
C ILE A 367 -19.74 -7.70 16.14
N GLU A 368 -18.75 -8.44 15.64
CA GLU A 368 -18.98 -9.78 15.07
C GLU A 368 -19.57 -10.74 16.11
N LYS A 369 -19.13 -10.63 17.37
CA LYS A 369 -19.65 -11.41 18.50
C LYS A 369 -21.12 -11.08 18.78
N ARG A 370 -21.51 -9.80 18.75
CA ARG A 370 -22.91 -9.37 18.90
C ARG A 370 -23.80 -9.88 17.76
N GLU A 371 -23.27 -9.85 16.54
CA GLU A 371 -23.99 -10.31 15.33
C GLU A 371 -23.94 -11.83 15.14
N GLY A 372 -23.10 -12.54 15.91
CA GLY A 372 -22.94 -13.99 15.89
C GLY A 372 -22.34 -14.55 14.60
N LYS A 373 -21.61 -13.73 13.83
CA LYS A 373 -21.03 -14.11 12.52
C LYS A 373 -19.93 -13.15 12.09
N THR A 374 -19.07 -13.62 11.17
CA THR A 374 -18.11 -12.75 10.47
C THR A 374 -18.83 -11.72 9.60
N ILE A 375 -18.38 -10.47 9.66
CA ILE A 375 -18.87 -9.31 8.93
C ILE A 375 -17.80 -8.81 7.96
N TRP A 376 -16.55 -8.77 8.40
CA TRP A 376 -15.44 -8.24 7.59
C TRP A 376 -14.72 -9.36 6.84
N PRO A 377 -14.41 -9.14 5.55
CA PRO A 377 -13.58 -10.07 4.80
C PRO A 377 -12.09 -9.95 5.20
N GLY A 378 -11.31 -11.00 4.92
CA GLY A 378 -9.86 -11.01 5.10
C GLY A 378 -9.10 -10.34 3.94
N LEU A 379 -7.77 -10.21 4.07
CA LEU A 379 -6.85 -9.51 3.16
C LEU A 379 -6.94 -9.98 1.70
N MET A 380 -7.29 -11.25 1.51
CA MET A 380 -7.33 -11.93 0.22
C MET A 380 -8.64 -11.73 -0.56
N ASN A 381 -9.59 -10.98 0.00
CA ASN A 381 -10.93 -10.83 -0.55
C ASN A 381 -11.20 -9.38 -0.95
N LEU A 382 -12.23 -9.19 -1.77
CA LEU A 382 -12.74 -7.86 -2.07
C LEU A 382 -13.16 -7.15 -0.78
N PRO A 383 -12.64 -5.94 -0.54
CA PRO A 383 -13.08 -5.15 0.59
C PRO A 383 -14.58 -4.84 0.46
N ARG A 384 -15.32 -4.92 1.57
CA ARG A 384 -16.74 -4.55 1.59
C ARG A 384 -16.90 -3.08 1.95
N PHE A 385 -17.59 -2.35 1.08
CA PHE A 385 -17.93 -0.93 1.25
C PHE A 385 -19.43 -0.72 1.57
N ASP A 386 -20.20 -1.80 1.58
CA ASP A 386 -21.64 -1.86 1.74
C ASP A 386 -22.09 -2.38 3.13
N GLY A 387 -21.13 -2.79 3.98
CA GLY A 387 -21.39 -3.34 5.31
C GLY A 387 -22.02 -2.33 6.29
N PRO A 388 -22.83 -2.79 7.25
CA PRO A 388 -23.54 -1.92 8.21
C PRO A 388 -22.61 -1.17 9.19
N HIS A 389 -21.34 -1.57 9.29
CA HIS A 389 -20.36 -1.04 10.26
C HIS A 389 -19.13 -0.38 9.60
N GLY A 390 -19.18 -0.02 8.31
CA GLY A 390 -18.06 0.67 7.65
C GLY A 390 -16.88 -0.24 7.25
N ILE A 391 -15.76 0.39 6.89
CA ILE A 391 -14.81 0.06 5.80
C ILE A 391 -13.96 -1.24 5.94
N MET A 392 -13.71 -1.83 4.75
CA MET A 392 -12.66 -2.74 4.23
C MET A 392 -12.21 -3.97 5.03
N MET A 393 -11.57 -3.81 6.18
CA MET A 393 -10.95 -4.91 6.95
C MET A 393 -11.00 -4.60 8.45
N LYS A 394 -11.23 -5.63 9.27
CA LYS A 394 -11.26 -5.47 10.73
C LYS A 394 -9.84 -5.35 11.30
N ASN A 395 -9.69 -4.51 12.33
CA ASN A 395 -8.51 -4.58 13.19
C ASN A 395 -8.59 -5.85 14.04
N VAL A 396 -7.70 -6.79 13.75
CA VAL A 396 -7.63 -8.09 14.43
C VAL A 396 -6.67 -8.11 15.62
N ALA A 397 -5.77 -7.12 15.75
CA ALA A 397 -4.79 -7.02 16.83
C ALA A 397 -4.06 -8.34 17.15
N ASN A 398 -3.67 -9.11 16.13
CA ASN A 398 -3.22 -10.49 16.25
C ASN A 398 -1.71 -10.71 16.12
N THR A 399 -0.95 -9.69 15.74
CA THR A 399 0.40 -9.87 15.19
C THR A 399 1.44 -10.00 16.30
N SER A 400 1.50 -9.04 17.22
CA SER A 400 2.53 -9.02 18.26
C SER A 400 2.06 -8.37 19.56
N LEU A 401 2.96 -8.35 20.53
CA LEU A 401 2.81 -7.70 21.83
C LEU A 401 4.07 -6.89 22.14
N VAL A 402 3.90 -5.67 22.65
CA VAL A 402 5.01 -4.85 23.16
C VAL A 402 4.69 -4.31 24.56
N TRP A 403 5.70 -4.25 25.43
CA TRP A 403 5.59 -3.64 26.75
C TRP A 403 6.27 -2.28 26.76
N HIS A 404 5.50 -1.22 26.98
CA HIS A 404 6.03 0.14 27.01
C HIS A 404 5.22 1.01 27.98
N ASN A 405 5.90 1.82 28.79
CA ASN A 405 5.28 2.69 29.79
C ASN A 405 4.16 2.03 30.61
N SER A 406 4.50 0.89 31.23
CA SER A 406 3.60 0.06 32.05
C SER A 406 2.34 -0.44 31.33
N LYS A 407 2.34 -0.48 29.99
CA LYS A 407 1.23 -0.98 29.17
C LYS A 407 1.72 -2.12 28.30
N LEU A 408 0.94 -3.21 28.28
CA LEU A 408 1.07 -4.25 27.26
C LEU A 408 0.17 -3.86 26.10
N LEU A 409 0.73 -3.73 24.89
CA LEU A 409 -0.02 -3.36 23.69
C LEU A 409 -0.08 -4.55 22.73
N ALA A 410 -1.28 -4.93 22.30
CA ALA A 410 -1.52 -5.87 21.21
C ALA A 410 -1.58 -5.12 19.88
N LEU A 411 -0.84 -5.59 18.88
CA LEU A 411 -0.55 -4.84 17.66
C LEU A 411 -1.01 -5.56 16.39
N TRP A 412 -1.37 -4.76 15.38
CA TRP A 412 -1.62 -5.19 14.00
C TRP A 412 -1.28 -4.04 13.06
N GLU A 413 -0.51 -4.32 12.01
CA GLU A 413 0.19 -3.31 11.18
C GLU A 413 -0.71 -2.28 10.47
N ALA A 414 -2.00 -2.57 10.32
CA ALA A 414 -2.96 -1.74 9.62
C ALA A 414 -3.99 -1.07 10.55
N GLY A 415 -3.72 -1.03 11.86
CA GLY A 415 -4.63 -0.44 12.83
C GLY A 415 -3.93 0.20 14.04
N GLU A 416 -4.75 0.71 14.94
CA GLU A 416 -4.31 1.19 16.25
C GLU A 416 -3.98 0.04 17.20
N PRO A 417 -3.02 0.23 18.13
CA PRO A 417 -2.74 -0.71 19.21
C PRO A 417 -3.92 -0.88 20.17
N TYR A 418 -4.01 -2.01 20.84
CA TYR A 418 -4.96 -2.25 21.93
C TYR A 418 -4.23 -2.48 23.25
N ILE A 419 -4.65 -1.80 24.32
CA ILE A 419 -4.10 -1.97 25.66
C ILE A 419 -4.66 -3.26 26.27
N ILE A 420 -3.75 -4.09 26.79
CA ILE A 420 -4.05 -5.32 27.48
C ILE A 420 -3.59 -5.19 28.93
N ASP A 421 -4.46 -5.55 29.87
CA ASP A 421 -4.06 -5.75 31.26
C ASP A 421 -3.21 -7.01 31.35
N ALA A 422 -1.93 -6.93 31.73
CA ALA A 422 -1.05 -8.09 31.65
C ALA A 422 -1.38 -9.16 32.71
N SER A 423 -2.09 -8.77 33.78
CA SER A 423 -2.45 -9.66 34.90
C SER A 423 -3.66 -10.55 34.59
N SER A 424 -4.65 -10.03 33.86
CA SER A 424 -5.91 -10.72 33.52
C SER A 424 -6.03 -11.07 32.02
N LEU A 425 -5.20 -10.45 31.17
CA LEU A 425 -5.33 -10.42 29.71
C LEU A 425 -6.61 -9.76 29.19
N GLU A 426 -7.31 -8.98 30.04
CA GLU A 426 -8.45 -8.20 29.60
C GLU A 426 -8.03 -7.06 28.66
N THR A 427 -8.81 -6.86 27.61
CA THR A 427 -8.62 -5.73 26.69
C THR A 427 -9.24 -4.48 27.27
N LEU A 428 -8.43 -3.44 27.51
CA LEU A 428 -8.87 -2.19 28.13
C LEU A 428 -9.40 -1.17 27.11
N GLY A 429 -9.04 -1.32 25.83
CA GLY A 429 -9.45 -0.46 24.74
C GLY A 429 -8.30 -0.13 23.79
N SER A 430 -8.57 0.68 22.77
CA SER A 430 -7.52 1.11 21.85
C SER A 430 -6.61 2.18 22.45
N HIS A 431 -5.38 2.25 21.96
CA HIS A 431 -4.36 3.19 22.40
C HIS A 431 -3.99 4.17 21.27
N ASN A 432 -4.55 5.36 21.34
CA ASN A 432 -4.30 6.42 20.35
C ASN A 432 -3.35 7.53 20.85
N PHE A 433 -2.66 7.28 21.98
CA PHE A 433 -1.70 8.20 22.59
C PHE A 433 -2.28 9.60 22.87
N GLY A 434 -3.52 9.67 23.38
CA GLY A 434 -4.19 10.94 23.66
C GLY A 434 -4.57 11.69 22.38
N ASP A 435 -5.13 10.96 21.40
CA ASP A 435 -5.48 11.42 20.06
C ASP A 435 -4.30 11.94 19.21
N LYS A 436 -3.05 11.71 19.64
CA LYS A 436 -1.85 12.14 18.90
C LYS A 436 -1.46 11.18 17.78
N LEU A 437 -1.86 9.92 17.83
CA LEU A 437 -1.63 8.98 16.73
C LEU A 437 -2.55 9.32 15.55
N LYS A 438 -1.96 9.63 14.39
CA LYS A 438 -2.68 10.00 13.15
C LYS A 438 -2.56 8.97 12.03
N SER A 439 -1.67 7.99 12.21
CA SER A 439 -1.40 6.89 11.28
C SER A 439 -1.80 5.54 11.89
N THR A 440 -1.64 4.48 11.10
CA THR A 440 -1.60 3.10 11.62
C THR A 440 -0.35 2.90 12.50
N PHE A 441 -0.27 1.78 13.20
CA PHE A 441 0.88 1.49 14.07
C PHE A 441 1.49 0.14 13.71
N THR A 442 2.81 0.11 13.48
CA THR A 442 3.55 -1.11 13.16
C THR A 442 3.36 -2.19 14.22
N ALA A 443 3.33 -3.45 13.80
CA ALA A 443 3.39 -4.57 14.72
C ALA A 443 4.80 -4.82 15.27
N HIS A 444 5.83 -4.10 14.84
CA HIS A 444 7.20 -4.33 15.26
C HIS A 444 7.89 -3.10 15.84
N PRO A 445 7.27 -2.35 16.78
CA PRO A 445 7.93 -1.21 17.39
C PRO A 445 9.20 -1.68 18.10
N LYS A 446 10.25 -0.85 18.05
CA LYS A 446 11.53 -1.16 18.68
C LYS A 446 11.74 -0.24 19.86
N ILE A 447 12.08 -0.80 21.01
CA ILE A 447 12.37 -0.02 22.23
C ILE A 447 13.88 0.11 22.36
N ASP A 448 14.38 1.33 22.54
CA ASP A 448 15.77 1.53 22.92
C ASP A 448 15.93 1.22 24.42
N PRO A 449 16.71 0.19 24.80
CA PRO A 449 16.88 -0.20 26.19
C PRO A 449 17.61 0.84 27.06
N VAL A 450 18.22 1.88 26.48
CA VAL A 450 18.90 2.94 27.24
C VAL A 450 18.00 4.15 27.46
N THR A 451 17.30 4.63 26.43
CA THR A 451 16.44 5.81 26.56
C THR A 451 15.02 5.46 27.01
N GLY A 452 14.59 4.22 26.79
CA GLY A 452 13.19 3.80 27.00
C GLY A 452 12.24 4.28 25.90
N GLU A 453 12.74 4.98 24.89
CA GLU A 453 11.94 5.43 23.76
C GLU A 453 11.49 4.24 22.92
N MET A 454 10.26 4.31 22.44
CA MET A 454 9.68 3.34 21.52
C MET A 454 9.55 3.96 20.14
N ILE A 455 10.19 3.34 19.16
CA ILE A 455 10.21 3.77 17.78
C ILE A 455 9.12 3.00 17.04
N PHE A 456 8.36 3.69 16.18
CA PHE A 456 7.30 3.10 15.39
C PHE A 456 7.19 3.73 14.00
N PHE A 457 6.42 3.09 13.13
CA PHE A 457 5.93 3.69 11.90
C PHE A 457 4.47 3.29 11.67
N GLY A 458 3.80 4.01 10.77
CA GLY A 458 2.49 3.67 10.23
C GLY A 458 2.51 3.70 8.70
N CYS A 459 1.90 2.69 8.07
CA CYS A 459 1.77 2.60 6.62
C CYS A 459 0.37 3.00 6.15
N SER A 460 0.31 3.79 5.07
CA SER A 460 -0.92 4.07 4.34
C SER A 460 -0.87 3.39 2.98
N PHE A 461 -1.92 2.63 2.67
CA PHE A 461 -2.03 1.86 1.43
C PHE A 461 -2.88 2.54 0.36
N ILE A 462 -3.47 3.71 0.68
CA ILE A 462 -4.47 4.37 -0.18
C ILE A 462 -3.97 5.73 -0.66
N MET A 463 -3.44 6.55 0.24
CA MET A 463 -3.03 7.93 -0.08
C MET A 463 -1.72 8.32 0.61
N PRO A 464 -0.90 9.17 -0.01
CA PRO A 464 0.31 9.68 0.61
C PRO A 464 -0.02 10.61 1.81
N PRO A 465 0.87 10.71 2.82
CA PRO A 465 2.16 10.00 2.92
C PRO A 465 1.96 8.49 3.15
N TYR A 466 2.71 7.67 2.42
CA TYR A 466 2.59 6.21 2.50
C TYR A 466 3.29 5.61 3.73
N LEU A 467 4.20 6.35 4.34
CA LEU A 467 4.90 5.99 5.56
C LEU A 467 4.95 7.21 6.49
N GLU A 468 4.47 7.04 7.71
CA GLU A 468 4.62 7.99 8.81
C GLU A 468 5.55 7.38 9.85
N TYR A 469 6.62 8.10 10.21
CA TYR A 469 7.61 7.68 11.19
C TYR A 469 7.37 8.40 12.50
N GLY A 470 7.49 7.73 13.65
CA GLY A 470 7.38 8.40 14.95
C GLY A 470 8.21 7.78 16.07
N VAL A 471 8.34 8.57 17.14
CA VAL A 471 8.98 8.16 18.39
C VAL A 471 8.10 8.52 19.57
N VAL A 472 7.94 7.57 20.48
CA VAL A 472 7.26 7.69 21.76
C VAL A 472 8.30 7.75 22.86
N SER A 473 8.18 8.70 23.80
CA SER A 473 9.07 8.82 24.97
C SER A 473 8.93 7.62 25.90
N ALA A 474 9.84 7.45 26.86
CA ALA A 474 9.72 6.42 27.89
C ALA A 474 8.42 6.53 28.71
N GLU A 475 7.89 7.74 28.86
CA GLU A 475 6.65 8.08 29.56
C GLU A 475 5.39 7.93 28.70
N GLY A 476 5.52 7.42 27.46
CA GLY A 476 4.38 7.12 26.60
C GLY A 476 3.81 8.30 25.82
N GLU A 477 4.55 9.40 25.68
CA GLU A 477 4.14 10.55 24.88
C GLU A 477 4.74 10.50 23.48
N ILE A 478 3.92 10.67 22.43
CA ILE A 478 4.44 10.87 21.08
C ILE A 478 5.25 12.17 21.05
N LEU A 479 6.57 12.05 20.81
CA LEU A 479 7.51 13.16 20.77
C LEU A 479 7.52 13.85 19.41
N HIS A 480 7.52 13.06 18.34
CA HIS A 480 7.48 13.55 16.97
C HIS A 480 6.90 12.49 16.03
N THR A 481 6.20 12.95 14.99
CA THR A 481 5.84 12.17 13.82
C THR A 481 6.21 12.93 12.55
N VAL A 482 6.81 12.26 11.58
CA VAL A 482 7.25 12.85 10.31
C VAL A 482 6.94 11.91 9.15
N PRO A 483 6.48 12.43 7.99
CA PRO A 483 6.32 11.60 6.81
C PRO A 483 7.68 11.17 6.27
N ILE A 484 7.77 9.96 5.72
CA ILE A 484 8.91 9.48 4.95
C ILE A 484 8.44 9.20 3.53
N ASP A 485 9.11 9.79 2.55
CA ASP A 485 8.68 9.72 1.16
C ASP A 485 8.97 8.35 0.57
N LEU A 486 7.90 7.64 0.23
CA LEU A 486 7.95 6.42 -0.58
C LEU A 486 7.31 6.69 -1.96
N PRO A 487 7.88 6.14 -3.04
CA PRO A 487 7.38 6.41 -4.39
C PRO A 487 6.03 5.76 -4.70
N THR A 488 5.63 4.76 -3.92
CA THR A 488 4.37 4.01 -4.06
C THR A 488 4.11 3.27 -2.75
N PRO A 489 2.85 2.95 -2.40
CA PRO A 489 2.52 2.17 -1.21
C PRO A 489 3.15 0.78 -1.27
N VAL A 490 3.90 0.44 -0.22
CA VAL A 490 4.47 -0.89 0.01
C VAL A 490 4.07 -1.40 1.37
N MET A 491 3.90 -2.71 1.50
CA MET A 491 3.72 -3.38 2.78
C MET A 491 5.08 -3.52 3.47
N MET A 492 5.40 -2.55 4.33
CA MET A 492 6.53 -2.62 5.24
C MET A 492 6.08 -3.28 6.54
N HIS A 493 6.57 -4.49 6.80
CA HIS A 493 6.19 -5.27 7.98
C HIS A 493 7.08 -4.92 9.20
N ASP A 494 8.39 -4.91 9.01
CA ASP A 494 9.37 -4.65 10.07
C ASP A 494 10.41 -3.60 9.64
N PHE A 495 11.18 -3.13 10.61
CA PHE A 495 12.23 -2.13 10.48
C PHE A 495 13.27 -2.37 11.59
N ALA A 496 14.42 -1.68 11.56
CA ALA A 496 15.42 -1.84 12.61
C ALA A 496 15.84 -0.50 13.21
N ILE A 497 16.50 -0.58 14.36
CA ILE A 497 17.12 0.57 15.01
C ILE A 497 18.59 0.27 15.28
N THR A 498 19.43 1.31 15.31
CA THR A 498 20.77 1.30 15.93
C THR A 498 20.73 2.18 17.18
N GLN A 499 21.86 2.61 17.74
CA GLN A 499 21.87 3.61 18.79
C GLN A 499 21.35 4.96 18.28
N ASP A 500 21.79 5.39 17.09
CA ASP A 500 21.55 6.76 16.61
C ASP A 500 20.57 6.84 15.42
N TYR A 501 20.32 5.71 14.75
CA TYR A 501 19.56 5.64 13.51
C TYR A 501 18.35 4.71 13.57
N THR A 502 17.35 5.01 12.74
CA THR A 502 16.25 4.13 12.33
C THR A 502 16.49 3.66 10.90
N ILE A 503 16.19 2.39 10.63
CA ILE A 503 16.44 1.72 9.35
C ILE A 503 15.11 1.25 8.76
N PHE A 504 14.70 1.83 7.63
CA PHE A 504 13.50 1.45 6.88
C PHE A 504 13.82 0.50 5.73
N LEU A 505 12.87 -0.39 5.43
CA LEU A 505 12.99 -1.40 4.40
C LEU A 505 11.96 -1.13 3.29
N ASP A 506 12.33 -0.33 2.29
CA ASP A 506 11.48 -0.10 1.11
C ASP A 506 11.67 -1.26 0.13
N LEU A 507 10.82 -2.28 0.28
CA LEU A 507 10.87 -3.54 -0.44
C LEU A 507 9.73 -3.65 -1.46
N PRO A 508 9.87 -4.46 -2.52
CA PRO A 508 8.95 -4.46 -3.64
C PRO A 508 7.65 -5.26 -3.39
N LEU A 509 7.11 -5.25 -2.17
CA LEU A 509 5.77 -5.80 -1.88
C LEU A 509 4.74 -4.67 -2.00
N ALA A 510 4.31 -4.38 -3.24
CA ALA A 510 3.48 -3.23 -3.56
C ALA A 510 1.99 -3.51 -3.30
N PHE A 511 1.27 -2.47 -2.88
CA PHE A 511 -0.19 -2.50 -2.74
C PHE A 511 -0.85 -1.64 -3.81
N GLU A 512 -1.57 -2.25 -4.74
CA GLU A 512 -2.26 -1.60 -5.86
C GLU A 512 -3.73 -2.10 -5.94
N PRO A 513 -4.69 -1.38 -5.35
CA PRO A 513 -6.10 -1.76 -5.33
C PRO A 513 -6.70 -2.06 -6.71
N MET A 514 -6.24 -1.34 -7.74
CA MET A 514 -6.77 -1.45 -9.10
C MET A 514 -6.53 -2.83 -9.72
N ARG A 515 -5.58 -3.62 -9.21
CA ARG A 515 -5.36 -5.02 -9.65
C ARG A 515 -6.60 -5.89 -9.47
N MET A 516 -7.42 -5.56 -8.47
CA MET A 516 -8.64 -6.30 -8.16
C MET A 516 -9.71 -6.17 -9.26
N LEU A 517 -9.71 -5.07 -10.01
CA LEU A 517 -10.58 -4.91 -11.18
C LEU A 517 -10.20 -5.85 -12.34
N GLU A 518 -8.93 -6.26 -12.40
CA GLU A 518 -8.42 -7.26 -13.34
C GLU A 518 -8.55 -8.69 -12.80
N GLY A 519 -9.21 -8.89 -11.65
CA GLY A 519 -9.30 -10.18 -10.96
C GLY A 519 -8.01 -10.64 -10.30
N LYS A 520 -7.03 -9.75 -10.11
CA LYS A 520 -5.75 -10.03 -9.42
C LYS A 520 -5.80 -9.54 -7.97
N LEU A 521 -4.87 -10.00 -7.15
CA LEU A 521 -4.77 -9.48 -5.78
C LEU A 521 -4.22 -8.05 -5.73
N PRO A 522 -4.64 -7.26 -4.72
CA PRO A 522 -4.14 -5.92 -4.51
C PRO A 522 -2.67 -5.90 -4.08
N ILE A 523 -2.18 -6.95 -3.43
CA ILE A 523 -0.77 -7.04 -3.00
C ILE A 523 -0.03 -7.99 -3.92
N ALA A 524 1.11 -7.56 -4.48
CA ALA A 524 2.04 -8.50 -5.10
C ALA A 524 3.50 -8.05 -5.01
N PHE A 525 4.38 -9.03 -5.21
CA PHE A 525 5.82 -8.83 -5.23
C PHE A 525 6.31 -8.38 -6.62
N GLU A 526 6.76 -7.13 -6.70
CA GLU A 526 7.27 -6.47 -7.91
C GLU A 526 8.74 -6.78 -8.17
N TRP A 527 9.04 -7.97 -8.68
CA TRP A 527 10.42 -8.44 -8.87
C TRP A 527 11.32 -7.55 -9.76
N LYS A 528 10.76 -6.64 -10.56
CA LYS A 528 11.51 -5.66 -11.36
C LYS A 528 11.91 -4.40 -10.58
N ARG A 529 11.28 -4.14 -9.43
CA ARG A 529 11.56 -2.98 -8.60
C ARG A 529 12.74 -3.30 -7.66
N PRO A 530 13.77 -2.44 -7.59
CA PRO A 530 14.86 -2.64 -6.65
C PRO A 530 14.38 -2.43 -5.20
N SER A 531 14.95 -3.19 -4.28
CA SER A 531 14.80 -2.96 -2.84
C SER A 531 15.72 -1.82 -2.40
N ARG A 532 15.32 -1.07 -1.36
CA ARG A 532 16.14 0.00 -0.78
C ARG A 532 16.12 -0.05 0.73
N ILE A 533 17.28 0.18 1.35
CA ILE A 533 17.41 0.35 2.81
C ILE A 533 17.62 1.82 3.10
N GLY A 534 16.73 2.43 3.89
CA GLY A 534 16.77 3.83 4.27
C GLY A 534 17.32 3.99 5.67
N VAL A 535 18.37 4.79 5.85
CA VAL A 535 18.95 5.10 7.17
C VAL A 535 18.65 6.55 7.51
N VAL A 536 17.96 6.81 8.62
CA VAL A 536 17.62 8.16 9.10
C VAL A 536 18.06 8.31 10.56
N PRO A 537 18.59 9.48 10.98
CA PRO A 537 18.78 9.75 12.41
C PRO A 537 17.47 9.59 13.20
N ARG A 538 17.53 9.11 14.45
CA ARG A 538 16.34 8.81 15.27
C ARG A 538 15.30 9.94 15.35
N HIS A 539 15.75 11.18 15.47
CA HIS A 539 14.88 12.36 15.51
C HIS A 539 14.99 13.21 14.24
N GLY A 540 15.51 12.62 13.16
CA GLY A 540 15.56 13.23 11.84
C GLY A 540 14.24 13.10 11.11
N ASP A 541 14.19 13.72 9.93
CA ASP A 541 13.05 13.67 9.02
C ASP A 541 13.46 13.12 7.64
N ASN A 542 12.52 13.16 6.69
CA ASN A 542 12.74 12.72 5.32
C ASN A 542 13.95 13.38 4.64
N SER A 543 14.33 14.61 4.98
CA SER A 543 15.49 15.28 4.39
C SER A 543 16.83 14.68 4.84
N ASN A 544 16.83 13.95 5.97
CA ASN A 544 18.03 13.33 6.53
C ASN A 544 18.23 11.88 6.08
N ILE A 545 17.26 11.30 5.38
CA ILE A 545 17.33 9.89 5.00
C ILE A 545 18.39 9.65 3.94
N ARG A 546 19.17 8.59 4.14
CA ARG A 546 20.08 8.06 3.13
C ARG A 546 19.58 6.70 2.65
N TRP A 547 19.23 6.62 1.37
CA TRP A 547 18.80 5.39 0.73
C TRP A 547 19.97 4.63 0.12
N PHE A 548 20.02 3.33 0.38
CA PHE A 548 20.97 2.38 -0.18
C PHE A 548 20.22 1.39 -1.07
N SER A 549 20.51 1.36 -2.36
CA SER A 549 19.89 0.40 -3.29
C SER A 549 20.51 -0.98 -3.13
N ILE A 550 19.66 -2.01 -3.08
CA ILE A 550 20.05 -3.42 -3.02
C ILE A 550 19.26 -4.23 -4.06
N PRO A 551 19.73 -5.44 -4.44
CA PRO A 551 18.96 -6.32 -5.32
C PRO A 551 17.56 -6.59 -4.77
N PRO A 552 16.54 -6.81 -5.64
CA PRO A 552 15.19 -7.13 -5.20
C PRO A 552 15.17 -8.32 -4.23
N CYS A 553 14.56 -8.11 -3.06
CA CYS A 553 14.39 -9.11 -2.01
C CYS A 553 13.23 -8.72 -1.10
N MET A 554 12.76 -9.67 -0.28
CA MET A 554 11.87 -9.40 0.84
C MET A 554 12.62 -9.63 2.15
N VAL A 555 12.34 -8.83 3.16
CA VAL A 555 12.75 -9.05 4.55
C VAL A 555 11.46 -8.98 5.34
N ILE A 556 11.16 -10.03 6.08
CA ILE A 556 9.97 -10.08 6.92
C ILE A 556 10.35 -9.54 8.29
N HIS A 557 11.35 -10.16 8.93
CA HIS A 557 11.80 -9.76 10.26
C HIS A 557 13.28 -9.41 10.30
N THR A 558 13.57 -8.40 11.10
CA THR A 558 14.92 -7.97 11.47
C THR A 558 15.32 -8.64 12.78
N ALA A 559 16.57 -9.13 12.83
CA ALA A 559 17.15 -9.62 14.08
C ALA A 559 17.60 -8.44 14.94
N ASN A 560 18.43 -7.57 14.36
CA ASN A 560 18.95 -6.36 14.99
C ASN A 560 19.65 -5.46 13.96
N ALA A 561 19.97 -4.23 14.34
CA ALA A 561 20.96 -3.42 13.65
C ALA A 561 21.86 -2.68 14.65
N TYR A 562 23.08 -2.33 14.23
CA TYR A 562 24.03 -1.59 15.07
C TYR A 562 25.06 -0.84 14.24
N GLN A 563 25.73 0.12 14.86
CA GLN A 563 26.79 0.91 14.22
C GLN A 563 28.16 0.27 14.47
N GLU A 564 29.01 0.27 13.45
CA GLU A 564 30.42 -0.13 13.55
C GLU A 564 31.28 0.82 12.70
N GLY A 565 31.95 1.76 13.37
CA GLY A 565 32.69 2.83 12.69
C GLY A 565 31.78 3.70 11.82
N ASP A 566 32.04 3.72 10.52
CA ASP A 566 31.25 4.47 9.54
C ASP A 566 30.12 3.64 8.90
N GLU A 567 29.86 2.44 9.41
CA GLU A 567 28.88 1.51 8.86
C GLU A 567 27.68 1.30 9.79
N VAL A 568 26.51 1.11 9.18
CA VAL A 568 25.36 0.47 9.85
C VAL A 568 25.33 -0.98 9.41
N ILE A 569 25.33 -1.89 10.38
CA ILE A 569 25.20 -3.32 10.19
C ILE A 569 23.74 -3.69 10.44
N LEU A 570 23.07 -4.27 9.44
CA LEU A 570 21.71 -4.81 9.56
C LEU A 570 21.77 -6.32 9.49
N VAL A 571 21.14 -7.01 10.44
CA VAL A 571 20.97 -8.48 10.43
C VAL A 571 19.48 -8.79 10.33
N ALA A 572 19.05 -9.52 9.31
CA ALA A 572 17.63 -9.80 9.09
C ALA A 572 17.40 -11.10 8.28
N CYS A 573 16.21 -11.68 8.42
CA CYS A 573 15.76 -12.81 7.62
C CYS A 573 15.29 -12.33 6.25
N ARG A 574 15.91 -12.82 5.19
CA ARG A 574 15.72 -12.39 3.81
C ARG A 574 15.15 -13.52 2.96
N MET A 575 14.16 -13.21 2.14
CA MET A 575 13.69 -14.04 1.03
C MET A 575 14.09 -13.45 -0.30
N LYS A 576 14.28 -14.32 -1.30
CA LYS A 576 14.48 -13.90 -2.69
C LYS A 576 13.22 -13.26 -3.30
N TYR A 577 12.05 -13.76 -2.94
CA TYR A 577 10.73 -13.26 -3.34
C TYR A 577 9.71 -13.52 -2.24
N CYS A 578 8.65 -12.72 -2.17
CA CYS A 578 7.56 -12.92 -1.22
C CYS A 578 6.43 -13.74 -1.87
N ASN A 579 6.18 -14.95 -1.39
CA ASN A 579 5.03 -15.79 -1.73
C ASN A 579 4.20 -16.22 -0.51
N LEU A 580 4.35 -15.50 0.61
CA LEU A 580 3.64 -15.81 1.86
C LEU A 580 2.15 -15.48 1.82
N LEU A 581 1.79 -14.40 1.14
CA LEU A 581 0.42 -13.91 1.10
C LEU A 581 -0.47 -14.72 0.15
N MET A 582 0.11 -15.44 -0.82
CA MET A 582 -0.64 -16.12 -1.87
C MET A 582 -0.04 -17.46 -2.30
N PRO A 583 -0.75 -18.57 -2.08
CA PRO A 583 -0.66 -19.73 -2.96
C PRO A 583 -1.32 -19.38 -4.32
N PHE A 584 -0.71 -19.75 -5.45
CA PHE A 584 -1.30 -19.60 -6.79
C PHE A 584 -1.29 -20.94 -7.53
N TYR A 585 -2.23 -21.24 -8.40
CA TYR A 585 -2.16 -22.48 -9.20
C TYR A 585 -1.18 -22.34 -10.37
N ASP A 586 -0.31 -23.34 -10.54
CA ASP A 586 0.51 -23.45 -11.74
C ASP A 586 -0.33 -23.85 -12.96
N LYS A 587 0.30 -23.89 -14.15
CA LYS A 587 -0.33 -24.32 -15.40
C LYS A 587 -0.90 -25.75 -15.39
N ASN A 588 -0.58 -26.55 -14.38
CA ASN A 588 -1.05 -27.93 -14.20
C ASN A 588 -2.15 -28.03 -13.12
N ASN A 589 -2.71 -26.90 -12.65
CA ASN A 589 -3.65 -26.82 -11.53
C ASN A 589 -3.09 -27.40 -10.22
N LYS A 590 -1.79 -27.29 -9.98
CA LYS A 590 -1.19 -27.58 -8.67
C LYS A 590 -0.99 -26.30 -7.88
N LEU A 591 -1.30 -26.33 -6.59
CA LEU A 591 -1.04 -25.21 -5.69
C LEU A 591 0.46 -24.93 -5.71
N GLY A 592 0.82 -23.70 -6.07
CA GLY A 592 2.18 -23.19 -6.07
C GLY A 592 2.73 -23.24 -4.65
N GLU A 593 4.01 -23.59 -4.56
CA GLU A 593 4.64 -23.84 -3.26
C GLU A 593 4.89 -22.50 -2.53
N ILE A 594 4.48 -22.44 -1.26
CA ILE A 594 5.04 -21.47 -0.30
C ILE A 594 6.48 -21.91 -0.05
N ASP A 595 7.44 -21.04 -0.31
CA ASP A 595 8.85 -21.41 -0.39
C ASP A 595 9.67 -20.70 0.68
N LEU A 596 9.46 -21.15 1.91
CA LEU A 596 10.21 -20.71 3.08
C LEU A 596 11.67 -21.19 3.07
N GLU A 597 12.05 -22.11 2.17
CA GLU A 597 13.46 -22.56 2.11
C GLU A 597 14.38 -21.45 1.59
N THR A 598 13.83 -20.41 0.99
CA THR A 598 14.59 -19.21 0.60
C THR A 598 14.80 -18.22 1.74
N LEU A 599 14.17 -18.42 2.90
CA LEU A 599 14.34 -17.58 4.10
C LEU A 599 15.66 -17.89 4.77
N GLN A 600 16.60 -16.98 4.72
CA GLN A 600 17.93 -17.17 5.28
C GLN A 600 18.34 -15.92 6.06
N LEU A 601 19.24 -16.08 7.03
CA LEU A 601 19.75 -14.96 7.81
C LEU A 601 20.85 -14.24 7.02
N TYR A 602 20.66 -12.94 6.78
CA TYR A 602 21.58 -12.08 6.02
C TYR A 602 22.15 -10.97 6.90
N ARG A 603 23.31 -10.46 6.47
CA ARG A 603 23.96 -9.27 7.01
C ARG A 603 24.21 -8.26 5.90
N TRP A 604 23.84 -7.01 6.14
CA TRP A 604 24.22 -5.89 5.28
C TRP A 604 25.16 -4.95 6.02
N HIS A 605 26.22 -4.53 5.35
CA HIS A 605 27.08 -3.42 5.76
C HIS A 605 26.74 -2.20 4.90
N LEU A 606 26.24 -1.15 5.53
CA LEU A 606 25.83 0.09 4.88
C LEU A 606 26.83 1.19 5.23
N ASN A 607 27.73 1.53 4.31
CA ASN A 607 28.77 2.52 4.58
C ASN A 607 28.22 3.94 4.44
N LEU A 608 28.06 4.64 5.56
CA LEU A 608 27.47 5.97 5.63
C LEU A 608 28.37 7.08 5.07
N LYS A 609 29.65 6.82 4.76
CA LYS A 609 30.51 7.79 4.06
C LYS A 609 30.43 7.58 2.55
N THR A 610 30.77 6.38 2.10
CA THR A 610 30.96 6.07 0.67
C THR A 610 29.67 5.72 -0.06
N GLY A 611 28.64 5.24 0.64
CA GLY A 611 27.40 4.75 0.04
C GLY A 611 27.48 3.29 -0.43
N ALA A 612 28.62 2.63 -0.20
CA ALA A 612 28.79 1.22 -0.52
C ALA A 612 27.87 0.34 0.34
N VAL A 613 27.37 -0.74 -0.28
CA VAL A 613 26.62 -1.80 0.39
C VAL A 613 27.36 -3.12 0.18
N LYS A 614 27.56 -3.87 1.27
CA LYS A 614 27.97 -5.26 1.22
C LYS A 614 26.82 -6.12 1.76
N GLU A 615 26.51 -7.21 1.08
CA GLU A 615 25.51 -8.20 1.50
C GLU A 615 26.21 -9.54 1.73
N GLU A 616 25.89 -10.22 2.82
CA GLU A 616 26.46 -11.51 3.20
C GLU A 616 25.36 -12.46 3.70
N VAL A 617 25.42 -13.72 3.28
CA VAL A 617 24.61 -14.80 3.87
C VAL A 617 25.32 -15.25 5.15
N ILE A 618 24.63 -15.23 6.29
CA ILE A 618 25.19 -15.71 7.56
C ILE A 618 25.10 -17.24 7.62
N ASP A 619 23.97 -17.80 7.19
CA ASP A 619 23.71 -19.24 7.19
C ASP A 619 22.79 -19.59 6.02
N ASP A 620 23.05 -20.72 5.37
CA ASP A 620 22.23 -21.23 4.28
C ASP A 620 21.04 -22.08 4.77
N VAL A 621 21.02 -22.43 6.07
CA VAL A 621 19.89 -23.07 6.73
C VAL A 621 18.68 -22.14 6.78
N ALA A 622 17.56 -22.62 6.27
CA ALA A 622 16.35 -21.84 6.20
C ALA A 622 15.78 -21.52 7.60
N SER A 623 15.60 -20.24 7.92
CA SER A 623 15.17 -19.80 9.26
C SER A 623 14.45 -18.45 9.26
N GLU A 624 13.60 -18.25 10.26
CA GLU A 624 12.78 -17.04 10.46
C GLU A 624 12.50 -16.82 11.96
N PHE A 625 11.76 -15.77 12.30
CA PHE A 625 11.51 -15.34 13.67
C PHE A 625 12.83 -15.09 14.44
N PRO A 626 13.70 -14.22 13.91
CA PRO A 626 14.97 -13.92 14.54
C PRO A 626 14.76 -13.14 15.84
N ARG A 627 15.49 -13.49 16.89
CA ARG A 627 15.42 -12.91 18.22
C ARG A 627 16.79 -12.71 18.82
N ILE A 628 16.88 -11.79 19.75
CA ILE A 628 18.11 -11.41 20.44
C ILE A 628 17.85 -11.26 21.94
N ASN A 629 18.91 -11.02 22.70
CA ASN A 629 18.75 -10.43 24.02
C ASN A 629 18.33 -8.95 23.86
N GLU A 630 17.07 -8.64 24.16
CA GLU A 630 16.46 -7.31 23.96
C GLU A 630 17.18 -6.18 24.71
N ARG A 631 17.98 -6.49 25.74
CA ARG A 631 18.87 -5.51 26.42
C ARG A 631 19.92 -4.91 25.48
N LEU A 632 20.15 -5.53 24.32
CA LEU A 632 21.09 -5.10 23.28
C LEU A 632 20.40 -4.66 21.98
N MET A 633 19.08 -4.41 22.00
CA MET A 633 18.38 -3.83 20.86
C MET A 633 19.07 -2.54 20.40
N GLY A 634 19.35 -2.45 19.09
CA GLY A 634 20.09 -1.35 18.48
C GLY A 634 21.61 -1.32 18.72
N ARG A 635 22.16 -2.32 19.43
CA ARG A 635 23.57 -2.40 19.81
C ARG A 635 24.22 -3.65 19.24
N LYS A 636 25.56 -3.66 19.22
CA LYS A 636 26.32 -4.79 18.69
C LYS A 636 26.01 -6.06 19.50
N ILE A 637 25.57 -7.09 18.79
CA ILE A 637 25.25 -8.42 19.33
C ILE A 637 26.25 -9.44 18.83
N ARG A 638 26.50 -10.46 19.64
CA ARG A 638 27.20 -11.69 19.23
C ARG A 638 26.21 -12.81 18.92
N TYR A 639 25.09 -12.88 19.63
CA TYR A 639 24.16 -13.99 19.51
C TYR A 639 22.81 -13.56 18.94
N ALA A 640 22.32 -14.35 18.00
CA ALA A 640 20.95 -14.29 17.50
C ALA A 640 20.34 -15.69 17.57
N TYR A 641 19.02 -15.77 17.67
CA TYR A 641 18.27 -17.01 17.71
C TYR A 641 17.20 -16.97 16.63
N ALA A 642 16.91 -18.07 15.95
CA ALA A 642 15.82 -18.13 14.97
C ALA A 642 15.20 -19.52 14.93
N SER A 643 13.98 -19.63 14.44
CA SER A 643 13.29 -20.90 14.24
C SER A 643 13.67 -21.49 12.89
N ARG A 644 14.08 -22.77 12.87
CA ARG A 644 14.45 -23.51 11.64
C ARG A 644 13.21 -23.90 10.87
N VAL A 645 13.16 -23.59 9.59
CA VAL A 645 12.06 -23.92 8.69
C VAL A 645 11.99 -25.44 8.48
N ALA A 646 10.79 -26.01 8.67
CA ALA A 646 10.49 -27.40 8.37
C ALA A 646 10.09 -27.55 6.89
N GLY A 647 11.06 -27.45 5.97
CA GLY A 647 10.81 -27.43 4.52
C GLY A 647 10.03 -28.65 3.99
N TYR A 648 10.13 -29.79 4.66
CA TYR A 648 9.37 -31.01 4.32
C TYR A 648 7.86 -30.94 4.64
N MET A 649 7.39 -29.88 5.31
CA MET A 649 5.98 -29.68 5.66
C MET A 649 5.22 -28.74 4.70
N LYS A 650 5.83 -28.35 3.58
CA LYS A 650 5.19 -27.55 2.54
C LYS A 650 3.78 -28.09 2.18
N PRO A 651 2.78 -27.21 2.01
CA PRO A 651 2.87 -25.74 2.02
C PRO A 651 2.74 -25.11 3.42
N LYS A 652 2.65 -25.89 4.51
CA LYS A 652 2.46 -25.31 5.86
C LYS A 652 3.74 -24.59 6.32
N PRO A 653 3.65 -23.34 6.81
CA PRO A 653 4.80 -22.58 7.29
C PRO A 653 5.23 -23.01 8.70
N LEU A 654 5.78 -24.22 8.82
CA LEU A 654 6.15 -24.82 10.12
C LEU A 654 7.65 -24.74 10.40
N PHE A 655 8.00 -24.83 11.68
CA PHE A 655 9.36 -24.78 12.17
C PHE A 655 9.65 -25.97 13.09
N ASP A 656 10.76 -26.68 12.88
CA ASP A 656 11.08 -27.96 13.56
C ASP A 656 12.32 -27.91 14.47
N GLY A 657 12.87 -26.72 14.69
CA GLY A 657 14.06 -26.52 15.51
C GLY A 657 14.29 -25.05 15.87
N LEU A 658 15.21 -24.81 16.80
CA LEU A 658 15.72 -23.47 17.13
C LEU A 658 17.21 -23.41 16.84
N ILE A 659 17.66 -22.38 16.14
CA ILE A 659 19.06 -22.15 15.79
C ILE A 659 19.59 -21.00 16.66
N LYS A 660 20.73 -21.22 17.31
CA LYS A 660 21.57 -20.18 17.91
C LYS A 660 22.71 -19.86 16.94
N TYR A 661 22.88 -18.60 16.61
CA TYR A 661 23.96 -18.07 15.81
C TYR A 661 25.00 -17.41 16.71
N ASP A 662 26.28 -17.75 16.56
CA ASP A 662 27.40 -16.95 17.04
C ASP A 662 27.94 -16.13 15.85
N LEU A 663 27.52 -14.88 15.78
CA LEU A 663 27.81 -13.95 14.69
C LEU A 663 29.28 -13.51 14.65
N GLN A 664 30.03 -13.72 15.74
CA GLN A 664 31.46 -13.42 15.84
C GLN A 664 32.30 -14.62 15.40
N GLN A 665 31.93 -15.83 15.82
CA GLN A 665 32.64 -17.07 15.45
C GLN A 665 32.18 -17.66 14.12
N ALA A 666 31.08 -17.14 13.55
CA ALA A 666 30.44 -17.66 12.35
C ALA A 666 30.09 -19.15 12.48
N SER A 667 29.48 -19.52 13.61
CA SER A 667 29.08 -20.88 13.93
C SER A 667 27.65 -20.94 14.43
N THR A 668 26.99 -22.09 14.27
CA THR A 668 25.61 -22.29 14.72
C THR A 668 25.47 -23.54 15.60
N GLN A 669 24.45 -23.52 16.44
CA GLN A 669 23.98 -24.65 17.23
C GLN A 669 22.48 -24.80 17.04
N THR A 670 21.96 -26.02 17.02
CA THR A 670 20.53 -26.26 16.81
C THR A 670 19.94 -27.11 17.93
N HIS A 671 18.83 -26.63 18.49
CA HIS A 671 17.95 -27.43 19.32
C HIS A 671 16.99 -28.22 18.43
N GLU A 672 17.12 -29.54 18.45
CA GLU A 672 16.25 -30.44 17.70
C GLU A 672 14.97 -30.74 18.50
N LEU A 673 13.80 -30.35 17.96
CA LEU A 673 12.51 -30.66 18.61
C LEU A 673 12.16 -32.16 18.49
N GLY A 674 12.71 -32.83 17.49
CA GLY A 674 12.36 -34.21 17.16
C GLY A 674 11.15 -34.31 16.23
N ARG A 675 10.93 -35.51 15.70
CA ARG A 675 9.98 -35.75 14.60
C ARG A 675 8.54 -35.40 15.00
N GLY A 676 7.88 -34.59 14.16
CA GLY A 676 6.46 -34.26 14.31
C GLY A 676 6.16 -33.21 15.38
N ARG A 677 7.19 -32.54 15.89
CA ARG A 677 7.09 -31.44 16.87
C ARG A 677 7.46 -30.14 16.20
N PHE A 678 6.63 -29.11 16.38
CA PHE A 678 6.79 -27.85 15.68
C PHE A 678 6.67 -26.66 16.62
N CYS A 679 7.54 -25.67 16.47
CA CYS A 679 7.53 -24.43 17.25
C CYS A 679 7.08 -23.22 16.42
N GLY A 680 7.08 -22.05 17.06
CA GLY A 680 6.96 -20.74 16.43
C GLY A 680 8.12 -19.85 16.85
N GLU A 681 7.86 -18.57 17.10
CA GLU A 681 8.84 -17.65 17.66
C GLU A 681 9.21 -17.99 19.11
N SER A 682 10.51 -17.88 19.43
CA SER A 682 11.01 -17.97 20.81
C SER A 682 11.11 -16.59 21.48
N ALA A 683 11.07 -16.52 22.81
CA ALA A 683 11.44 -15.30 23.55
C ALA A 683 12.69 -15.57 24.40
N PHE A 684 13.61 -14.60 24.43
CA PHE A 684 14.79 -14.66 25.30
C PHE A 684 14.46 -14.06 26.67
N ALA A 685 14.58 -14.86 27.73
CA ALA A 685 14.48 -14.42 29.11
C ALA A 685 15.89 -14.32 29.72
N PRO A 686 16.42 -13.11 29.96
CA PRO A 686 17.74 -12.98 30.58
C PRO A 686 17.70 -13.48 32.03
N ARG A 687 18.76 -14.17 32.46
CA ARG A 687 18.91 -14.51 33.87
C ARG A 687 19.05 -13.22 34.70
N PRO A 688 18.38 -13.11 35.86
CA PRO A 688 18.59 -11.96 36.75
C PRO A 688 20.07 -11.81 37.11
N GLY A 689 20.60 -10.60 36.91
CA GLY A 689 22.02 -10.29 37.17
C GLY A 689 23.03 -10.83 36.14
N SER A 690 22.58 -11.39 35.01
CA SER A 690 23.49 -11.84 33.96
C SER A 690 24.34 -10.70 33.38
N THR A 691 25.61 -11.01 33.11
CA THR A 691 26.57 -10.07 32.49
C THR A 691 27.03 -10.52 31.11
N THR A 692 26.83 -11.79 30.76
CA THR A 692 27.07 -12.33 29.43
C THR A 692 25.79 -12.31 28.59
N GLU A 693 25.94 -12.02 27.30
CA GLU A 693 24.83 -11.76 26.38
C GLU A 693 23.80 -12.91 26.29
N ASP A 694 24.25 -14.15 26.30
CA ASP A 694 23.43 -15.36 26.16
C ASP A 694 23.13 -16.06 27.50
N ASP A 695 23.45 -15.45 28.64
CA ASP A 695 23.09 -16.05 29.94
C ASP A 695 21.62 -15.78 30.28
N GLY A 696 20.81 -16.78 30.00
CA GLY A 696 19.37 -16.76 30.13
C GLY A 696 18.74 -18.02 29.53
N TRP A 697 17.49 -17.89 29.12
CA TRP A 697 16.69 -18.99 28.60
C TRP A 697 15.97 -18.59 27.33
N LEU A 698 15.78 -19.56 26.44
CA LEU A 698 14.85 -19.47 25.33
C LEU A 698 13.55 -20.16 25.71
N LEU A 699 12.43 -19.49 25.50
CA LEU A 699 11.10 -20.01 25.73
C LEU A 699 10.33 -20.06 24.42
N THR A 700 9.70 -21.18 24.11
CA THR A 700 8.87 -21.32 22.90
C THR A 700 7.71 -22.28 23.14
N PHE A 701 6.56 -21.99 22.55
CA PHE A 701 5.52 -23.01 22.42
C PHE A 701 5.95 -24.08 21.40
N VAL A 702 5.58 -25.32 21.68
CA VAL A 702 5.74 -26.47 20.79
C VAL A 702 4.42 -27.23 20.73
N TRP A 703 4.03 -27.58 19.51
CA TRP A 703 2.96 -28.52 19.25
C TRP A 703 3.54 -29.88 18.87
N ASP A 704 3.28 -30.89 19.68
CA ASP A 704 3.53 -32.28 19.32
C ASP A 704 2.33 -32.83 18.55
N ALA A 705 2.46 -32.97 17.23
CA ALA A 705 1.38 -33.42 16.37
C ALA A 705 1.05 -34.91 16.54
N VAL A 706 1.98 -35.71 17.11
CA VAL A 706 1.77 -37.13 17.38
C VAL A 706 1.02 -37.31 18.69
N ALA A 707 1.49 -36.66 19.75
CA ALA A 707 0.85 -36.69 21.06
C ALA A 707 -0.40 -35.81 21.15
N LYS A 708 -0.60 -34.90 20.18
CA LYS A 708 -1.62 -33.83 20.20
C LYS A 708 -1.56 -32.99 21.47
N GLN A 709 -0.35 -32.58 21.83
CA GLN A 709 -0.04 -31.93 23.10
C GLN A 709 0.70 -30.62 22.85
N ALA A 710 0.20 -29.54 23.42
CA ALA A 710 0.92 -28.27 23.49
C ALA A 710 1.81 -28.22 24.73
N GLU A 711 2.98 -27.62 24.60
CA GLU A 711 3.89 -27.39 25.71
C GLU A 711 4.68 -26.09 25.52
N LEU A 712 5.16 -25.52 26.62
CA LEU A 712 6.21 -24.51 26.61
C LEU A 712 7.55 -25.19 26.92
N LEU A 713 8.52 -25.03 26.03
CA LEU A 713 9.90 -25.45 26.29
C LEU A 713 10.68 -24.32 26.95
N VAL A 714 11.51 -24.68 27.93
CA VAL A 714 12.52 -23.81 28.54
C VAL A 714 13.89 -24.40 28.24
N ILE A 715 14.67 -23.70 27.43
CA ILE A 715 15.96 -24.16 26.90
C ILE A 715 17.06 -23.24 27.44
N ASP A 716 18.21 -23.81 27.82
CA ASP A 716 19.39 -23.02 28.18
C ASP A 716 19.92 -22.30 26.93
N ALA A 717 19.99 -20.97 26.97
CA ALA A 717 20.46 -20.22 25.82
C ALA A 717 21.97 -20.36 25.58
N GLN A 718 22.76 -20.80 26.58
CA GLN A 718 24.19 -21.03 26.43
C GLN A 718 24.50 -22.37 25.73
N ASP A 719 23.69 -23.40 25.98
CA ASP A 719 23.77 -24.71 25.31
C ASP A 719 22.38 -25.15 24.81
N VAL A 720 22.04 -24.68 23.61
CA VAL A 720 20.77 -25.03 22.97
C VAL A 720 20.72 -26.50 22.50
N THR A 721 21.85 -27.21 22.44
CA THR A 721 21.89 -28.61 21.98
C THR A 721 21.48 -29.60 23.07
N ALA A 722 21.51 -29.16 24.34
CA ALA A 722 21.07 -29.94 25.46
C ALA A 722 19.55 -30.21 25.43
N LYS A 723 19.11 -31.18 26.24
CA LYS A 723 17.67 -31.37 26.50
C LYS A 723 17.09 -30.11 27.14
N PRO A 724 15.81 -29.77 26.89
CA PRO A 724 15.15 -28.65 27.57
C PRO A 724 15.27 -28.81 29.09
N ILE A 725 15.57 -27.71 29.79
CA ILE A 725 15.63 -27.66 31.25
C ILE A 725 14.28 -28.08 31.84
N ALA A 726 13.20 -27.55 31.24
CA ALA A 726 11.85 -27.88 31.61
C ALA A 726 10.92 -27.91 30.38
N ARG A 727 9.87 -28.70 30.50
CA ARG A 727 8.73 -28.75 29.58
C ARG A 727 7.47 -28.54 30.39
N VAL A 728 6.75 -27.46 30.13
CA VAL A 728 5.49 -27.15 30.80
C VAL A 728 4.35 -27.63 29.91
N LEU A 729 3.61 -28.64 30.34
CA LEU A 729 2.52 -29.21 29.56
C LEU A 729 1.26 -28.35 29.71
N ILE A 730 0.69 -27.95 28.57
CA ILE A 730 -0.51 -27.10 28.52
C ILE A 730 -1.71 -28.00 28.19
N PRO A 731 -2.74 -28.08 29.04
CA PRO A 731 -3.84 -29.03 28.84
C PRO A 731 -4.67 -28.71 27.60
N GLU A 732 -4.69 -27.44 27.18
CA GLU A 732 -5.35 -26.98 25.97
C GLU A 732 -4.42 -26.99 24.76
N ARG A 733 -5.01 -27.12 23.58
CA ARG A 733 -4.28 -26.88 22.33
C ARG A 733 -3.90 -25.40 22.25
N VAL A 734 -2.66 -25.14 21.84
CA VAL A 734 -2.18 -23.79 21.53
C VAL A 734 -1.94 -23.73 20.02
N PRO A 735 -2.80 -23.05 19.23
CA PRO A 735 -2.62 -22.93 17.79
C PRO A 735 -1.27 -22.32 17.43
N TYR A 736 -0.80 -22.51 16.20
CA TYR A 736 0.34 -21.72 15.73
C TYR A 736 0.01 -20.23 15.79
N GLY A 737 1.00 -19.41 16.17
CA GLY A 737 0.84 -17.96 16.28
C GLY A 737 2.02 -17.22 15.66
N PHE A 738 2.09 -15.92 15.93
CA PHE A 738 3.13 -15.03 15.41
C PHE A 738 4.13 -14.71 16.51
N HIS A 739 4.11 -13.48 17.03
CA HIS A 739 5.18 -13.00 17.90
C HIS A 739 4.97 -13.31 19.37
N ALA A 740 6.06 -13.72 20.01
CA ALA A 740 6.20 -13.96 21.43
C ALA A 740 6.95 -12.82 22.13
N THR A 741 6.71 -12.64 23.41
CA THR A 741 7.46 -11.70 24.24
C THR A 741 7.63 -12.26 25.64
N TRP A 742 8.71 -11.84 26.30
CA TRP A 742 8.98 -12.15 27.69
C TRP A 742 8.85 -10.88 28.53
N LEU A 743 8.02 -10.93 29.57
CA LEU A 743 7.92 -9.87 30.58
C LEU A 743 8.45 -10.38 31.91
N SER A 744 9.45 -9.72 32.47
CA SER A 744 9.96 -10.09 33.79
C SER A 744 8.99 -9.69 34.90
N SER A 745 9.05 -10.38 36.05
CA SER A 745 8.27 -9.97 37.24
C SER A 745 8.55 -8.54 37.69
N GLU A 746 9.76 -8.02 37.44
CA GLU A 746 10.11 -6.62 37.71
C GLU A 746 9.27 -5.67 36.85
N GLN A 747 9.18 -5.92 35.54
CA GLN A 747 8.35 -5.13 34.63
C GLN A 747 6.86 -5.21 35.01
N ILE A 748 6.38 -6.40 35.36
CA ILE A 748 4.96 -6.61 35.73
C ILE A 748 4.60 -5.83 37.01
N THR A 749 5.50 -5.78 37.99
CA THR A 749 5.24 -5.06 39.25
C THR A 749 5.04 -3.56 39.02
N THR A 750 5.74 -2.97 38.04
CA THR A 750 5.57 -1.55 37.67
C THR A 750 4.24 -1.21 36.99
N GLN A 751 3.41 -2.21 36.65
CA GLN A 751 2.04 -1.99 36.18
C GLN A 751 1.06 -1.67 37.31
N GLN A 752 1.33 -2.21 38.50
CA GLN A 752 0.42 -2.18 39.64
C GLN A 752 0.63 -0.97 40.56
N SER A 753 1.71 -0.21 40.32
CA SER A 753 2.06 1.05 40.97
C SER A 753 1.63 2.24 40.13
#